data_AF-A0A8H4V8F5-F1
#
_entry.id   AF-A0A8H4V8F5-F1
#
_cell.length_a   1.000
_cell.length_b   1.000
_cell.length_c   1.000
_cell.angle_alpha   90.00
_cell.angle_beta   90.00
_cell.angle_gamma   90.00
#
_symmetry.space_group_name_H-M   'P 1'
#
loop_
_entity.id
_entity.type
_entity.pdbx_description
1 polymer ?
#
loop_
_entity_poly.entity_id
_entity_poly.type
_entity_poly.pdbx_seq_one_letter_code
_entity_poly.pdbx_strand_id
1 'polypeptide(L)'
;MAPPSRAHLESIIYDVFLPTKLPSRSRGQNHENDLVSSVISSLRQFCSYLHRGDGRDMVLVATQMIDNFTKARNKFGGIHQERLEELLLELASDSSFILPLHVKAQNAAIIIRGTVFEVFELTPPNRTVMETVGRVRRSFPSLSVTVTPEVFASSDFQKSTAATISKMSDQFVPEITSGHPDDETTNPILVTDLLFSFLLSNGRSTAGAVIWKNTRDEISVSNSKSRPWKRSSVWLLLRVALHSTMSTAHEGAQSDQVYKKWMVFHMAQLLGAATAARLQTDVIACMSAKLARRLVKLGLTEHETWVTRVSEHMTSATELLEARWRDTIEAHTQLLGFTRLAAPGVEDDTRFHLPELDSFLRSIADRQHADTRTLFRPKSQMLLFSAGQLPAIESIKGGTYQVQNLYAFEEWVSENLDTWTQQNAKDPQACSRLEHAIQSYHQVARTTYKGSPDTTSAMLLTLLELWISCDRIAVAIHPLLSQYDHEIPIDSFQSLLLRFKGDMERLFRAERYLKSRSNSVTRRTERSAVFGFGADRCFSAEFAADSTEHQDILTRIGEQAEEAKKRKFEELEVLRSEYNTHMELHSQSCVRCQAKAAADSLAIEVYEWPLPMIKAERLSVVFELAVPPAFRAWRDASIFLVSDVLGHKPRRPADVRPQCMLERFEGLYEHYRRESTDQRVKVASETMPSKASRQPIQIGSEMHDGVCVASDMHWRLVDSSATAFLGQFTATAEVSKACTVQLASSTSLQPFLSRSVLNGHGQRPNAVIAQQSACPENMSIGEYKALCALPYSYHTQWMNVLVQLAMPSVD
;
A
#
# COMPACT_ATOMS: atom_id res chain seq x y z
N MET A 1 -26.49 -51.60 -8.86
CA MET A 1 -27.44 -50.45 -8.93
C MET A 1 -27.34 -49.85 -10.32
N ALA A 2 -28.47 -49.57 -10.97
CA ALA A 2 -28.48 -48.81 -12.22
C ALA A 2 -27.79 -47.46 -11.98
N PRO A 3 -27.02 -46.92 -12.95
CA PRO A 3 -26.40 -45.61 -12.80
C PRO A 3 -27.51 -44.57 -12.53
N PRO A 4 -27.28 -43.60 -11.62
CA PRO A 4 -28.26 -42.56 -11.36
C PRO A 4 -28.60 -41.85 -12.66
N SER A 5 -29.88 -41.52 -12.84
CA SER A 5 -30.31 -40.75 -14.00
C SER A 5 -29.49 -39.44 -14.07
N ARG A 6 -29.26 -38.93 -15.28
CA ARG A 6 -28.51 -37.68 -15.49
C ARG A 6 -29.02 -36.53 -14.60
N ALA A 7 -30.34 -36.44 -14.42
CA ALA A 7 -30.98 -35.43 -13.57
C ALA A 7 -30.70 -35.61 -12.06
N HIS A 8 -30.57 -36.85 -11.59
CA HIS A 8 -30.22 -37.14 -10.20
C HIS A 8 -28.74 -36.82 -9.93
N LEU A 9 -27.86 -37.17 -10.86
CA LEU A 9 -26.43 -36.82 -10.78
C LEU A 9 -26.23 -35.29 -10.74
N GLU A 10 -26.93 -34.53 -11.59
CA GLU A 10 -26.90 -33.07 -11.56
C GLU A 10 -27.32 -32.51 -10.19
N SER A 11 -28.36 -33.09 -9.57
CA SER A 11 -28.86 -32.64 -8.26
C SER A 11 -27.81 -32.84 -7.16
N ILE A 12 -27.16 -34.00 -7.14
CA ILE A 12 -26.01 -34.28 -6.24
C ILE A 12 -24.87 -33.28 -6.48
N ILE A 13 -24.57 -32.96 -7.74
CA ILE A 13 -23.51 -32.01 -8.09
C ILE A 13 -23.86 -30.59 -7.59
N TYR A 14 -25.12 -30.16 -7.70
CA TYR A 14 -25.54 -28.87 -7.16
C TYR A 14 -25.32 -28.80 -5.65
N ASP A 15 -25.65 -29.86 -4.90
CA ASP A 15 -25.42 -29.91 -3.47
C ASP A 15 -23.94 -29.97 -3.10
N VAL A 16 -23.14 -30.79 -3.77
CA VAL A 16 -21.73 -31.01 -3.39
C VAL A 16 -20.85 -29.85 -3.85
N PHE A 17 -20.99 -29.44 -5.12
CA PHE A 17 -20.10 -28.48 -5.75
C PHE A 17 -20.61 -27.05 -5.71
N LEU A 18 -21.92 -26.79 -5.78
CA LEU A 18 -22.49 -25.43 -5.99
C LEU A 18 -21.90 -24.72 -7.22
N PRO A 19 -22.17 -25.20 -8.45
CA PRO A 19 -21.71 -24.56 -9.69
C PRO A 19 -22.28 -23.14 -9.85
N THR A 20 -21.75 -22.38 -10.81
CA THR A 20 -22.09 -20.96 -11.02
C THR A 20 -23.56 -20.74 -11.34
N LYS A 21 -24.19 -21.65 -12.09
CA LYS A 21 -25.61 -21.63 -12.40
C LYS A 21 -26.35 -22.69 -11.58
N LEU A 22 -27.10 -22.24 -10.58
CA LEU A 22 -27.96 -23.11 -9.76
C LEU A 22 -29.38 -23.20 -10.37
N PRO A 23 -30.12 -24.28 -10.10
CA PRO A 23 -31.53 -24.37 -10.47
C PRO A 23 -32.34 -23.29 -9.77
N SER A 24 -33.33 -22.73 -10.45
CA SER A 24 -34.24 -21.72 -9.88
C SER A 24 -35.45 -22.30 -9.17
N ARG A 25 -35.63 -23.64 -9.20
CA ARG A 25 -36.75 -24.36 -8.59
C ARG A 25 -36.28 -25.62 -7.88
N SER A 26 -36.94 -25.97 -6.79
CA SER A 26 -36.74 -27.26 -6.12
C SER A 26 -37.06 -28.43 -7.07
N ARG A 27 -36.18 -29.44 -7.13
CA ARG A 27 -36.36 -30.66 -7.95
C ARG A 27 -36.99 -31.84 -7.16
N GLY A 28 -37.50 -31.59 -5.95
CA GLY A 28 -38.08 -32.62 -5.08
C GLY A 28 -37.03 -33.42 -4.29
N GLN A 29 -37.48 -34.22 -3.32
CA GLN A 29 -36.64 -34.84 -2.28
C GLN A 29 -35.98 -36.17 -2.68
N ASN A 30 -36.30 -36.72 -3.87
CA ASN A 30 -35.84 -38.05 -4.26
C ASN A 30 -34.31 -38.15 -4.44
N HIS A 31 -33.62 -37.03 -4.69
CA HIS A 31 -32.17 -37.00 -4.87
C HIS A 31 -31.37 -37.18 -3.57
N GLU A 32 -31.98 -36.99 -2.38
CA GLU A 32 -31.25 -37.14 -1.11
C GLU A 32 -30.85 -38.60 -0.85
N ASN A 33 -31.68 -39.57 -1.24
CA ASN A 33 -31.35 -40.98 -1.11
C ASN A 33 -30.19 -41.37 -2.05
N ASP A 34 -30.16 -40.78 -3.25
CA ASP A 34 -29.05 -40.97 -4.20
C ASP A 34 -27.76 -40.31 -3.69
N LEU A 35 -27.85 -39.13 -3.06
CA LEU A 35 -26.73 -38.48 -2.39
C LEU A 35 -26.14 -39.38 -1.29
N VAL A 36 -26.98 -39.94 -0.42
CA VAL A 36 -26.54 -40.85 0.65
C VAL A 36 -25.91 -42.11 0.06
N SER A 37 -26.54 -42.70 -0.96
CA SER A 37 -26.01 -43.89 -1.65
C SER A 37 -24.64 -43.62 -2.31
N SER A 38 -24.48 -42.43 -2.90
CA SER A 38 -23.21 -41.98 -3.49
C SER A 38 -22.11 -41.83 -2.43
N VAL A 39 -22.45 -41.30 -1.25
CA VAL A 39 -21.52 -41.18 -0.12
C VAL A 39 -21.09 -42.56 0.40
N ILE A 40 -22.02 -43.50 0.62
CA ILE A 40 -21.71 -44.86 1.06
C ILE A 40 -20.81 -45.57 0.05
N SER A 41 -21.17 -45.53 -1.23
CA SER A 41 -20.39 -46.14 -2.31
C SER A 41 -18.97 -45.57 -2.35
N SER A 42 -18.84 -44.24 -2.23
CA SER A 42 -17.55 -43.56 -2.20
C SER A 42 -16.72 -43.90 -0.97
N LEU A 43 -17.32 -44.09 0.21
CA LEU A 43 -16.61 -44.51 1.43
C LEU A 43 -16.07 -45.92 1.29
N ARG A 44 -16.88 -46.86 0.79
CA ARG A 44 -16.47 -48.25 0.54
C ARG A 44 -15.32 -48.34 -0.46
N GLN A 45 -15.41 -47.56 -1.56
CA GLN A 45 -14.35 -47.51 -2.56
C GLN A 45 -13.08 -46.82 -2.02
N PHE A 46 -13.22 -45.74 -1.24
CA PHE A 46 -12.06 -45.09 -0.62
C PHE A 46 -11.35 -46.04 0.35
N CYS A 47 -12.10 -46.80 1.14
CA CYS A 47 -11.57 -47.79 2.07
C CYS A 47 -10.71 -48.86 1.39
N SER A 48 -11.03 -49.27 0.14
CA SER A 48 -10.21 -50.25 -0.59
C SER A 48 -8.82 -49.73 -0.99
N TYR A 49 -8.60 -48.41 -0.97
CA TYR A 49 -7.30 -47.81 -1.26
C TYR A 49 -6.44 -47.54 0.00
N LEU A 50 -6.98 -47.75 1.21
CA LEU A 50 -6.26 -47.48 2.45
C LEU A 50 -5.60 -48.74 3.03
N HIS A 51 -4.35 -48.61 3.47
CA HIS A 51 -3.66 -49.65 4.24
C HIS A 51 -4.08 -49.60 5.72
N ARG A 52 -3.76 -50.66 6.49
CA ARG A 52 -3.97 -50.66 7.95
C ARG A 52 -3.05 -49.62 8.58
N GLY A 53 -3.61 -48.68 9.35
CA GLY A 53 -2.88 -47.55 9.92
C GLY A 53 -3.20 -46.19 9.26
N ASP A 54 -3.59 -46.16 7.98
CA ASP A 54 -3.89 -44.91 7.24
C ASP A 54 -5.30 -44.35 7.52
N GLY A 55 -5.84 -44.63 8.70
CA GLY A 55 -7.21 -44.27 9.06
C GLY A 55 -8.31 -45.14 8.44
N ARG A 56 -7.96 -46.32 7.91
CA ARG A 56 -8.93 -47.29 7.35
C ARG A 56 -10.05 -47.64 8.32
N ASP A 57 -9.74 -47.87 9.59
CA ASP A 57 -10.74 -48.24 10.61
C ASP A 57 -11.74 -47.10 10.84
N MET A 58 -11.27 -45.84 10.81
CA MET A 58 -12.14 -44.67 10.87
C MET A 58 -13.10 -44.61 9.68
N VAL A 59 -12.64 -44.97 8.48
CA VAL A 59 -13.50 -45.03 7.28
C VAL A 59 -14.51 -46.16 7.38
N LEU A 60 -14.15 -47.31 7.96
CA LEU A 60 -15.10 -48.42 8.20
C LEU A 60 -16.19 -48.01 9.19
N VAL A 61 -15.82 -47.41 10.33
CA VAL A 61 -16.77 -46.88 11.32
C VAL A 61 -17.68 -45.82 10.69
N ALA A 62 -17.11 -44.90 9.89
CA ALA A 62 -17.87 -43.89 9.19
C ALA A 62 -18.82 -44.50 8.14
N THR A 63 -18.41 -45.57 7.45
CA THR A 63 -19.27 -46.31 6.50
C THR A 63 -20.45 -46.94 7.23
N GLN A 64 -20.19 -47.64 8.34
CA GLN A 64 -21.23 -48.26 9.16
C GLN A 64 -22.21 -47.23 9.72
N MET A 65 -21.71 -46.07 10.17
CA MET A 65 -22.53 -44.95 10.64
C MET A 65 -23.51 -44.45 9.57
N ILE A 66 -23.06 -44.31 8.30
CA ILE A 66 -23.97 -43.89 7.23
C ILE A 66 -24.94 -45.02 6.82
N ASP A 67 -24.52 -46.29 6.92
CA ASP A 67 -25.43 -47.44 6.78
C ASP A 67 -26.49 -47.46 7.91
N ASN A 68 -26.16 -47.02 9.13
CA ASN A 68 -27.13 -46.87 10.21
C ASN A 68 -28.09 -45.70 9.94
N PHE A 69 -27.59 -44.59 9.39
CA PHE A 69 -28.42 -43.47 8.95
C PHE A 69 -29.43 -43.88 7.86
N THR A 70 -29.06 -44.75 6.92
CA THR A 70 -30.01 -45.27 5.92
C THR A 70 -31.03 -46.22 6.53
N LYS A 71 -30.64 -47.08 7.48
CA LYS A 71 -31.57 -47.96 8.22
C LYS A 71 -32.65 -47.18 8.97
N ALA A 72 -32.32 -46.01 9.53
CA ALA A 72 -33.27 -45.17 10.28
C ALA A 72 -34.29 -44.44 9.39
N ARG A 73 -34.03 -44.34 8.08
CA ARG A 73 -34.84 -43.57 7.13
C ARG A 73 -35.83 -44.45 6.39
N ASN A 74 -37.06 -43.94 6.23
CA ASN A 74 -38.04 -44.51 5.31
C ASN A 74 -37.80 -44.03 3.86
N LYS A 75 -38.59 -44.55 2.91
CA LYS A 75 -38.49 -44.20 1.48
C LYS A 75 -38.67 -42.70 1.16
N PHE A 76 -39.30 -41.94 2.05
CA PHE A 76 -39.53 -40.49 1.93
C PHE A 76 -38.54 -39.64 2.75
N GLY A 77 -37.56 -40.29 3.38
CA GLY A 77 -36.52 -39.66 4.17
C GLY A 77 -36.93 -39.25 5.59
N GLY A 78 -38.11 -39.65 6.07
CA GLY A 78 -38.52 -39.51 7.47
C GLY A 78 -38.04 -40.68 8.34
N ILE A 79 -38.20 -40.56 9.66
CA ILE A 79 -37.72 -41.55 10.64
C ILE A 79 -38.88 -42.50 11.02
N HIS A 80 -38.68 -43.80 10.85
CA HIS A 80 -39.67 -44.82 11.25
C HIS A 80 -39.51 -45.19 12.73
N GLN A 81 -40.58 -45.06 13.53
CA GLN A 81 -40.52 -45.27 14.98
C GLN A 81 -40.00 -46.65 15.37
N GLU A 82 -40.64 -47.75 14.92
CA GLU A 82 -40.25 -49.12 15.32
C GLU A 82 -38.79 -49.42 14.95
N ARG A 83 -38.34 -48.88 13.82
CA ARG A 83 -36.98 -49.08 13.35
C ARG A 83 -35.97 -48.29 14.18
N LEU A 84 -36.36 -47.09 14.63
CA LEU A 84 -35.55 -46.31 15.56
C LEU A 84 -35.47 -46.99 16.93
N GLU A 85 -36.55 -47.61 17.42
CA GLU A 85 -36.52 -48.40 18.67
C GLU A 85 -35.52 -49.56 18.58
N GLU A 86 -35.54 -50.32 17.48
CA GLU A 86 -34.55 -51.39 17.22
C GLU A 86 -33.11 -50.85 17.20
N LEU A 87 -32.87 -49.71 16.53
CA LEU A 87 -31.55 -49.11 16.45
C LEU A 87 -31.08 -48.55 17.80
N LEU A 88 -31.98 -48.04 18.65
CA LEU A 88 -31.64 -47.60 20.01
C LEU A 88 -31.28 -48.79 20.91
N LEU A 89 -31.94 -49.93 20.75
CA LEU A 89 -31.59 -51.19 21.42
C LEU A 89 -30.20 -51.69 21.01
N GLU A 90 -29.89 -51.66 19.71
CA GLU A 90 -28.54 -51.97 19.19
C GLU A 90 -27.49 -51.04 19.81
N LEU A 91 -27.79 -49.74 19.87
CA LEU A 91 -26.90 -48.71 20.42
C LEU A 91 -26.66 -48.88 21.93
N ALA A 92 -27.66 -49.36 22.68
CA ALA A 92 -27.50 -49.70 24.10
C ALA A 92 -26.57 -50.90 24.33
N SER A 93 -26.44 -51.78 23.33
CA SER A 93 -25.64 -53.01 23.41
C SER A 93 -24.22 -52.83 22.88
N ASP A 94 -24.00 -51.91 21.93
CA ASP A 94 -22.71 -51.65 21.29
C ASP A 94 -22.35 -50.16 21.35
N SER A 95 -21.39 -49.82 22.21
CA SER A 95 -20.91 -48.44 22.36
C SER A 95 -20.17 -47.90 21.14
N SER A 96 -19.77 -48.75 20.19
CA SER A 96 -19.16 -48.32 18.92
C SER A 96 -20.20 -47.92 17.86
N PHE A 97 -21.49 -48.22 18.12
CA PHE A 97 -22.58 -47.87 17.23
C PHE A 97 -22.87 -46.37 17.25
N ILE A 98 -22.87 -45.75 16.06
CA ILE A 98 -23.16 -44.32 15.88
C ILE A 98 -24.40 -44.20 15.01
N LEU A 99 -25.35 -43.38 15.45
CA LEU A 99 -26.63 -43.19 14.78
C LEU A 99 -26.90 -41.71 14.49
N PRO A 100 -26.65 -41.24 13.27
CA PRO A 100 -27.14 -39.96 12.79
C PRO A 100 -28.64 -40.06 12.46
N LEU A 101 -29.39 -38.98 12.72
CA LEU A 101 -30.83 -38.86 12.48
C LEU A 101 -31.13 -37.50 11.85
N HIS A 102 -32.01 -37.47 10.86
CA HIS A 102 -32.50 -36.25 10.23
C HIS A 102 -33.93 -35.98 10.67
N VAL A 103 -34.12 -35.02 11.58
CA VAL A 103 -35.44 -34.60 12.06
C VAL A 103 -35.98 -33.55 11.09
N LYS A 104 -36.44 -34.03 9.94
CA LYS A 104 -36.68 -33.24 8.73
C LYS A 104 -37.63 -32.08 8.93
N ALA A 105 -38.81 -32.31 9.53
CA ALA A 105 -39.80 -31.26 9.72
C ALA A 105 -39.35 -30.16 10.71
N GLN A 106 -38.32 -30.41 11.53
CA GLN A 106 -37.77 -29.48 12.52
C GLN A 106 -36.38 -28.95 12.15
N ASN A 107 -35.90 -29.15 10.91
CA ASN A 107 -34.62 -28.60 10.45
C ASN A 107 -33.42 -28.94 11.38
N ALA A 108 -33.46 -30.09 12.04
CA ALA A 108 -32.47 -30.50 13.02
C ALA A 108 -31.83 -31.84 12.63
N ALA A 109 -30.60 -32.03 13.06
CA ALA A 109 -29.95 -33.33 13.07
C ALA A 109 -29.58 -33.71 14.49
N ILE A 110 -29.71 -35.00 14.79
CA ILE A 110 -29.28 -35.62 16.04
C ILE A 110 -28.23 -36.66 15.70
N ILE A 111 -27.11 -36.70 16.43
CA ILE A 111 -26.15 -37.80 16.38
C ILE A 111 -26.12 -38.45 17.75
N ILE A 112 -26.33 -39.75 17.80
CA ILE A 112 -26.30 -40.54 19.03
C ILE A 112 -25.03 -41.40 19.05
N ARG A 113 -24.25 -41.32 20.13
CA ARG A 113 -22.98 -42.03 20.34
C ARG A 113 -22.98 -42.61 21.75
N GLY A 114 -23.19 -43.92 21.90
CA GLY A 114 -23.49 -44.51 23.21
C GLY A 114 -24.65 -43.76 23.89
N THR A 115 -24.45 -43.22 25.08
CA THR A 115 -25.50 -42.47 25.80
C THR A 115 -25.51 -40.97 25.51
N VAL A 116 -24.69 -40.49 24.56
CA VAL A 116 -24.55 -39.07 24.21
C VAL A 116 -25.44 -38.71 23.02
N PHE A 117 -26.28 -37.69 23.20
CA PHE A 117 -27.10 -37.08 22.16
C PHE A 117 -26.52 -35.72 21.79
N GLU A 118 -26.23 -35.52 20.52
CA GLU A 118 -25.68 -34.29 19.96
C GLU A 118 -26.68 -33.71 18.95
N VAL A 119 -27.12 -32.46 19.13
CA VAL A 119 -28.05 -31.80 18.19
C VAL A 119 -27.42 -30.58 17.54
N PHE A 120 -27.83 -30.32 16.31
CA PHE A 120 -27.53 -29.08 15.61
C PHE A 120 -28.57 -28.77 14.52
N GLU A 121 -28.73 -27.48 14.23
CA GLU A 121 -29.54 -26.97 13.13
C GLU A 121 -28.89 -27.30 11.78
N LEU A 122 -29.68 -27.69 10.77
CA LEU A 122 -29.16 -28.01 9.44
C LEU A 122 -29.11 -26.81 8.50
N THR A 123 -30.24 -26.15 8.27
CA THR A 123 -30.35 -25.01 7.36
C THR A 123 -30.47 -23.73 8.17
N PRO A 124 -29.63 -22.71 7.97
CA PRO A 124 -29.83 -21.44 8.65
C PRO A 124 -31.07 -20.69 8.12
N PRO A 125 -31.55 -19.65 8.84
CA PRO A 125 -32.63 -18.80 8.36
C PRO A 125 -32.30 -18.19 6.99
N ASN A 126 -33.31 -18.10 6.10
CA ASN A 126 -33.11 -17.53 4.75
C ASN A 126 -32.47 -16.14 4.78
N ARG A 127 -32.89 -15.29 5.72
CA ARG A 127 -32.33 -13.95 5.93
C ARG A 127 -30.83 -14.01 6.18
N THR A 128 -30.39 -14.90 7.07
CA THR A 128 -28.96 -15.13 7.35
C THR A 128 -28.22 -15.58 6.09
N VAL A 129 -28.81 -16.45 5.27
CA VAL A 129 -28.21 -16.88 4.00
C VAL A 129 -28.03 -15.71 3.03
N MET A 130 -29.07 -14.89 2.86
CA MET A 130 -29.11 -13.79 1.88
C MET A 130 -28.26 -12.58 2.31
N GLU A 131 -28.22 -12.25 3.60
CA GLU A 131 -27.47 -11.11 4.13
C GLU A 131 -25.97 -11.41 4.30
N THR A 132 -25.58 -12.69 4.44
CA THR A 132 -24.18 -13.04 4.70
C THR A 132 -23.32 -12.87 3.45
N VAL A 133 -22.39 -11.92 3.50
CA VAL A 133 -21.31 -11.82 2.51
C VAL A 133 -20.27 -12.92 2.78
N GLY A 134 -20.24 -13.95 1.94
CA GLY A 134 -19.22 -15.00 2.00
C GLY A 134 -19.70 -16.33 2.57
N ARG A 135 -19.39 -16.63 3.84
CA ARG A 135 -19.68 -17.93 4.48
C ARG A 135 -20.19 -17.72 5.90
N VAL A 136 -21.21 -18.47 6.30
CA VAL A 136 -21.71 -18.48 7.69
C VAL A 136 -20.82 -19.40 8.51
N ARG A 137 -20.24 -18.90 9.60
CA ARG A 137 -19.44 -19.73 10.52
C ARG A 137 -20.37 -20.34 11.57
N ARG A 138 -20.40 -21.68 11.64
CA ARG A 138 -21.29 -22.45 12.53
C ARG A 138 -20.50 -23.51 13.29
N SER A 139 -20.90 -23.78 14.53
CA SER A 139 -20.34 -24.82 15.40
C SER A 139 -21.26 -26.04 15.45
N PHE A 140 -20.68 -27.22 15.51
CA PHE A 140 -21.40 -28.49 15.57
C PHE A 140 -20.75 -29.44 16.59
N PRO A 141 -21.50 -30.04 17.52
CA PRO A 141 -22.93 -29.81 17.77
C PRO A 141 -23.20 -28.45 18.43
N SER A 142 -24.47 -28.03 18.48
CA SER A 142 -24.90 -26.85 19.24
C SER A 142 -25.20 -27.19 20.69
N LEU A 143 -25.77 -28.37 20.96
CA LEU A 143 -26.03 -28.90 22.30
C LEU A 143 -25.63 -30.37 22.35
N SER A 144 -25.11 -30.80 23.50
CA SER A 144 -24.77 -32.20 23.78
C SER A 144 -25.23 -32.57 25.19
N VAL A 145 -25.94 -33.69 25.29
CA VAL A 145 -26.50 -34.22 26.53
C VAL A 145 -26.15 -35.69 26.64
N THR A 146 -25.64 -36.09 27.80
CA THR A 146 -25.37 -37.49 28.13
C THR A 146 -26.43 -37.98 29.11
N VAL A 147 -27.16 -39.02 28.73
CA VAL A 147 -28.14 -39.71 29.58
C VAL A 147 -27.42 -40.80 30.37
N THR A 148 -27.94 -41.17 31.55
CA THR A 148 -27.35 -42.26 32.31
C THR A 148 -27.56 -43.61 31.59
N PRO A 149 -26.59 -44.55 31.64
CA PRO A 149 -26.74 -45.84 30.99
C PRO A 149 -28.00 -46.61 31.42
N GLU A 150 -28.41 -46.48 32.69
CA GLU A 150 -29.60 -47.12 33.23
C GLU A 150 -30.89 -46.58 32.60
N VAL A 151 -30.97 -45.26 32.42
CA VAL A 151 -32.13 -44.63 31.78
C VAL A 151 -32.13 -44.91 30.29
N PHE A 152 -30.97 -44.87 29.63
CA PHE A 152 -30.85 -45.16 28.20
C PHE A 152 -31.25 -46.60 27.85
N ALA A 153 -30.94 -47.57 28.73
CA ALA A 153 -31.31 -48.97 28.56
C ALA A 153 -32.80 -49.27 28.86
N SER A 154 -33.54 -48.32 29.45
CA SER A 154 -34.96 -48.50 29.76
C SER A 154 -35.81 -48.56 28.49
N SER A 155 -36.66 -49.59 28.37
CA SER A 155 -37.59 -49.74 27.25
C SER A 155 -38.55 -48.56 27.12
N ASP A 156 -39.02 -48.01 28.25
CA ASP A 156 -39.95 -46.88 28.26
C ASP A 156 -39.28 -45.61 27.73
N PHE A 157 -38.02 -45.38 28.11
CA PHE A 157 -37.24 -44.24 27.62
C PHE A 157 -36.98 -44.34 26.13
N GLN A 158 -36.57 -45.53 25.64
CA GLN A 158 -36.30 -45.75 24.21
C GLN A 158 -37.55 -45.59 23.36
N LYS A 159 -38.69 -46.16 23.79
CA LYS A 159 -39.99 -46.01 23.12
C LYS A 159 -40.44 -44.55 23.10
N SER A 160 -40.36 -43.86 24.23
CA SER A 160 -40.75 -42.44 24.32
C SER A 160 -39.87 -41.56 23.43
N THR A 161 -38.55 -41.79 23.44
CA THR A 161 -37.58 -41.05 22.62
C THR A 161 -37.81 -41.32 21.14
N ALA A 162 -37.98 -42.58 20.74
CA ALA A 162 -38.24 -42.96 19.35
C ALA A 162 -39.56 -42.40 18.83
N ALA A 163 -40.64 -42.52 19.62
CA ALA A 163 -41.94 -41.94 19.29
C ALA A 163 -41.85 -40.42 19.13
N THR A 164 -41.13 -39.74 20.03
CA THR A 164 -40.97 -38.28 19.98
C THR A 164 -40.20 -37.83 18.75
N ILE A 165 -39.05 -38.45 18.48
CA ILE A 165 -38.21 -38.11 17.33
C ILE A 165 -38.92 -38.43 16.01
N SER A 166 -39.59 -39.58 15.91
CA SER A 166 -40.37 -39.96 14.72
C SER A 166 -41.51 -38.97 14.48
N LYS A 167 -42.27 -38.63 15.54
CA LYS A 167 -43.34 -37.62 15.46
C LYS A 167 -42.80 -36.24 15.06
N MET A 168 -41.69 -35.79 15.63
CA MET A 168 -41.04 -34.52 15.25
C MET A 168 -40.47 -34.55 13.83
N SER A 169 -40.07 -35.72 13.32
CA SER A 169 -39.58 -35.86 11.95
C SER A 169 -40.70 -35.65 10.91
N ASP A 170 -41.93 -36.04 11.24
CA ASP A 170 -43.07 -36.04 10.32
C ASP A 170 -44.02 -34.85 10.52
N GLN A 171 -44.18 -34.35 11.75
CA GLN A 171 -45.12 -33.28 12.07
C GLN A 171 -44.47 -31.90 11.96
N PHE A 172 -45.11 -31.05 11.17
CA PHE A 172 -44.82 -29.62 11.06
C PHE A 172 -45.72 -28.82 12.00
N VAL A 173 -45.17 -27.80 12.68
CA VAL A 173 -45.92 -26.92 13.59
C VAL A 173 -45.94 -25.49 13.02
N PRO A 174 -47.10 -25.01 12.51
CA PRO A 174 -47.19 -23.74 11.79
C PRO A 174 -46.81 -22.50 12.63
N GLU A 175 -47.07 -22.52 13.94
CA GLU A 175 -46.84 -21.36 14.82
C GLU A 175 -45.36 -21.01 15.02
N ILE A 176 -44.45 -21.91 14.63
CA ILE A 176 -43.00 -21.78 14.82
C ILE A 176 -42.32 -21.24 13.54
N THR A 177 -43.08 -21.10 12.45
CA THR A 177 -42.61 -20.52 11.18
C THR A 177 -43.32 -19.21 10.88
N SER A 178 -42.57 -18.13 10.67
CA SER A 178 -43.07 -16.81 10.28
C SER A 178 -43.43 -16.74 8.78
N GLY A 179 -44.18 -17.71 8.27
CA GLY A 179 -44.60 -17.73 6.87
C GLY A 179 -45.11 -19.08 6.38
N HIS A 180 -45.34 -19.20 5.06
CA HIS A 180 -45.67 -20.49 4.45
C HIS A 180 -44.48 -21.48 4.59
N PRO A 181 -44.74 -22.78 4.84
CA PRO A 181 -43.71 -23.80 5.14
C PRO A 181 -42.63 -23.94 4.06
N ASP A 182 -42.97 -23.54 2.83
CA ASP A 182 -42.12 -23.69 1.66
C ASP A 182 -41.19 -22.50 1.42
N ASP A 183 -41.50 -21.35 2.02
CA ASP A 183 -40.77 -20.12 1.80
C ASP A 183 -39.68 -19.95 2.87
N GLU A 184 -40.00 -20.09 4.16
CA GLU A 184 -39.04 -19.91 5.27
C GLU A 184 -38.37 -21.20 5.75
N THR A 185 -37.36 -21.08 6.60
CA THR A 185 -36.66 -22.22 7.22
C THR A 185 -37.21 -22.46 8.62
N THR A 186 -37.64 -23.69 8.93
CA THR A 186 -38.17 -24.04 10.26
C THR A 186 -37.12 -23.87 11.36
N ASN A 187 -37.53 -23.28 12.48
CA ASN A 187 -36.69 -23.16 13.68
C ASN A 187 -36.64 -24.51 14.43
N PRO A 188 -35.45 -25.03 14.79
CA PRO A 188 -35.30 -26.34 15.44
C PRO A 188 -35.70 -26.37 16.93
N ILE A 189 -36.38 -25.34 17.45
CA ILE A 189 -36.71 -25.16 18.86
C ILE A 189 -37.40 -26.37 19.52
N LEU A 190 -38.25 -27.10 18.78
CA LEU A 190 -38.89 -28.31 19.32
C LEU A 190 -37.88 -29.43 19.60
N VAL A 191 -36.79 -29.49 18.86
CA VAL A 191 -35.72 -30.46 19.12
C VAL A 191 -34.77 -29.91 20.17
N THR A 192 -34.33 -28.65 20.04
CA THR A 192 -33.31 -28.07 20.94
C THR A 192 -33.82 -27.75 22.34
N ASP A 193 -35.09 -27.38 22.50
CA ASP A 193 -35.63 -26.90 23.77
C ASP A 193 -36.59 -27.91 24.37
N LEU A 194 -37.49 -28.53 23.58
CA LEU A 194 -38.42 -29.52 24.13
C LEU A 194 -37.76 -30.89 24.32
N LEU A 195 -37.29 -31.53 23.24
CA LEU A 195 -36.66 -32.85 23.34
C LEU A 195 -35.38 -32.81 24.19
N PHE A 196 -34.51 -31.82 23.97
CA PHE A 196 -33.25 -31.74 24.71
C PHE A 196 -33.42 -31.34 26.17
N SER A 197 -34.49 -30.62 26.57
CA SER A 197 -34.81 -30.45 28.00
C SER A 197 -35.27 -31.76 28.65
N PHE A 198 -36.05 -32.59 27.92
CA PHE A 198 -36.41 -33.93 28.37
C PHE A 198 -35.18 -34.85 28.50
N LEU A 199 -34.22 -34.78 27.57
CA LEU A 199 -32.97 -35.53 27.70
C LEU A 199 -32.13 -35.02 28.89
N LEU A 200 -32.11 -33.70 29.10
CA LEU A 200 -31.34 -33.07 30.18
C LEU A 200 -31.90 -33.41 31.56
N SER A 201 -33.22 -33.53 31.72
CA SER A 201 -33.83 -33.96 32.99
C SER A 201 -33.50 -35.41 33.36
N ASN A 202 -33.14 -36.23 32.36
CA ASN A 202 -32.73 -37.63 32.52
C ASN A 202 -31.20 -37.82 32.46
N GLY A 203 -30.43 -36.73 32.44
CA GLY A 203 -29.00 -36.78 32.17
C GLY A 203 -28.27 -35.54 32.64
N ARG A 204 -27.20 -35.18 31.93
CA ARG A 204 -26.44 -33.95 32.16
C ARG A 204 -25.88 -33.41 30.85
N SER A 205 -25.68 -32.10 30.80
CA SER A 205 -24.99 -31.46 29.67
C SER A 205 -23.52 -31.89 29.64
N THR A 206 -23.00 -32.13 28.45
CA THR A 206 -21.60 -32.54 28.24
C THR A 206 -20.93 -31.68 27.19
N ALA A 207 -19.69 -31.26 27.45
CA ALA A 207 -18.86 -30.57 26.47
C ALA A 207 -18.16 -31.60 25.57
N GLY A 208 -18.76 -31.90 24.42
CA GLY A 208 -18.17 -32.76 23.39
C GLY A 208 -17.16 -32.01 22.49
N ALA A 209 -16.47 -32.76 21.63
CA ALA A 209 -15.58 -32.18 20.62
C ALA A 209 -16.37 -31.37 19.59
N VAL A 210 -16.21 -30.05 19.60
CA VAL A 210 -16.92 -29.14 18.67
C VAL A 210 -16.11 -28.95 17.39
N ILE A 211 -16.74 -29.19 16.24
CA ILE A 211 -16.19 -28.84 14.94
C ILE A 211 -16.77 -27.52 14.45
N TRP A 212 -15.92 -26.68 13.87
CA TRP A 212 -16.32 -25.43 13.23
C TRP A 212 -16.35 -25.60 11.72
N LYS A 213 -17.44 -25.19 11.08
CA LYS A 213 -17.54 -25.14 9.61
C LYS A 213 -17.98 -23.77 9.12
N ASN A 214 -17.33 -23.32 8.06
CA ASN A 214 -17.78 -22.20 7.25
C ASN A 214 -18.76 -22.75 6.20
N THR A 215 -20.06 -22.71 6.49
CA THR A 215 -21.11 -23.21 5.59
C THR A 215 -21.36 -22.22 4.46
N ARG A 216 -21.63 -22.78 3.27
CA ARG A 216 -22.05 -22.02 2.09
C ARG A 216 -23.43 -22.54 1.74
N ASP A 217 -24.45 -21.77 2.05
CA ASP A 217 -25.82 -22.05 1.67
C ASP A 217 -26.23 -20.99 0.65
N GLU A 218 -27.05 -21.36 -0.32
CA GLU A 218 -27.49 -20.50 -1.42
C GLU A 218 -28.98 -20.76 -1.62
N ILE A 219 -29.75 -19.71 -1.89
CA ILE A 219 -31.17 -19.78 -2.19
C ILE A 219 -31.36 -19.18 -3.57
N SER A 220 -31.96 -19.94 -4.50
CA SER A 220 -32.24 -19.47 -5.85
C SER A 220 -33.75 -19.47 -6.10
N VAL A 221 -34.26 -18.34 -6.57
CA VAL A 221 -35.70 -18.07 -6.79
C VAL A 221 -35.90 -17.68 -8.26
N SER A 222 -36.93 -18.24 -8.91
CA SER A 222 -37.44 -17.70 -10.19
C SER A 222 -38.64 -16.78 -9.97
N ASN A 223 -38.93 -15.89 -10.94
CA ASN A 223 -40.10 -15.00 -10.97
C ASN A 223 -41.47 -15.74 -11.02
N SER A 224 -41.50 -17.07 -10.92
CA SER A 224 -42.69 -17.91 -10.87
C SER A 224 -43.04 -18.28 -9.43
N LYS A 225 -44.32 -18.56 -9.13
CA LYS A 225 -44.82 -19.05 -7.83
C LYS A 225 -44.33 -20.47 -7.43
N SER A 226 -43.10 -20.84 -7.78
CA SER A 226 -42.50 -22.15 -7.53
C SER A 226 -41.57 -22.12 -6.33
N ARG A 227 -41.53 -23.21 -5.55
CA ARG A 227 -40.65 -23.34 -4.39
C ARG A 227 -39.19 -23.06 -4.75
N PRO A 228 -38.48 -22.22 -3.98
CA PRO A 228 -37.10 -21.88 -4.26
C PRO A 228 -36.20 -23.11 -4.15
N TRP A 229 -35.11 -23.12 -4.92
CA TRP A 229 -34.07 -24.11 -4.73
C TRP A 229 -33.26 -23.76 -3.48
N LYS A 230 -33.10 -24.73 -2.58
CA LYS A 230 -32.23 -24.67 -1.40
C LYS A 230 -31.27 -25.86 -1.45
N ARG A 231 -30.06 -25.67 -0.93
CA ARG A 231 -29.08 -26.76 -0.78
C ARG A 231 -29.62 -27.83 0.17
N SER A 232 -29.36 -29.11 -0.11
CA SER A 232 -29.83 -30.22 0.72
C SER A 232 -29.32 -30.14 2.16
N SER A 233 -30.24 -30.20 3.13
CA SER A 233 -29.93 -30.27 4.57
C SER A 233 -29.20 -31.57 4.93
N VAL A 234 -29.54 -32.67 4.25
CA VAL A 234 -28.88 -33.98 4.39
C VAL A 234 -27.40 -33.89 4.03
N TRP A 235 -27.02 -33.09 3.04
CA TRP A 235 -25.61 -32.92 2.70
C TRP A 235 -24.79 -32.32 3.85
N LEU A 236 -25.34 -31.35 4.58
CA LEU A 236 -24.65 -30.80 5.75
C LEU A 236 -24.56 -31.84 6.86
N LEU A 237 -25.64 -32.58 7.13
CA LEU A 237 -25.68 -33.66 8.11
C LEU A 237 -24.55 -34.66 7.83
N LEU A 238 -24.47 -35.19 6.61
CA LEU A 238 -23.44 -36.15 6.20
C LEU A 238 -22.04 -35.57 6.42
N ARG A 239 -21.81 -34.31 6.03
CA ARG A 239 -20.51 -33.65 6.22
C ARG A 239 -20.12 -33.43 7.67
N VAL A 240 -21.09 -33.16 8.55
CA VAL A 240 -20.85 -32.96 9.99
C VAL A 240 -20.63 -34.32 10.67
N ALA A 241 -21.48 -35.30 10.39
CA ALA A 241 -21.36 -36.65 10.94
C ALA A 241 -20.04 -37.33 10.53
N LEU A 242 -19.67 -37.27 9.24
CA LEU A 242 -18.41 -37.85 8.76
C LEU A 242 -17.18 -37.15 9.33
N HIS A 243 -17.20 -35.81 9.37
CA HIS A 243 -16.05 -35.06 9.90
C HIS A 243 -15.88 -35.30 11.41
N SER A 244 -16.95 -35.22 12.20
CA SER A 244 -16.88 -35.47 13.64
C SER A 244 -16.42 -36.90 13.95
N THR A 245 -16.97 -37.91 13.27
CA THR A 245 -16.59 -39.32 13.49
C THR A 245 -15.17 -39.64 13.05
N MET A 246 -14.69 -39.07 11.95
CA MET A 246 -13.31 -39.28 11.48
C MET A 246 -12.26 -38.46 12.24
N SER A 247 -12.67 -37.47 13.05
CA SER A 247 -11.73 -36.62 13.82
C SER A 247 -11.64 -36.98 15.29
N THR A 248 -12.63 -37.69 15.84
CA THR A 248 -12.70 -38.06 17.26
C THR A 248 -11.85 -39.27 17.63
N ALA A 249 -11.27 -39.97 16.65
CA ALA A 249 -10.48 -41.18 16.88
C ALA A 249 -9.00 -40.95 17.23
N HIS A 250 -8.48 -39.71 17.14
CA HIS A 250 -7.10 -39.38 17.51
C HIS A 250 -6.97 -37.99 18.17
N GLU A 251 -6.35 -37.93 19.35
CA GLU A 251 -5.89 -36.69 19.97
C GLU A 251 -4.63 -36.19 19.24
N GLY A 252 -4.77 -35.17 18.40
CA GLY A 252 -3.64 -34.51 17.74
C GLY A 252 -4.02 -33.71 16.49
N ALA A 253 -3.16 -32.75 16.10
CA ALA A 253 -3.36 -31.85 14.96
C ALA A 253 -3.45 -32.53 13.58
N GLN A 254 -3.19 -33.85 13.49
CA GLN A 254 -3.32 -34.66 12.27
C GLN A 254 -4.72 -35.28 12.08
N SER A 255 -5.65 -35.17 13.06
CA SER A 255 -6.93 -35.90 13.05
C SER A 255 -7.88 -35.51 11.90
N ASP A 256 -7.72 -34.31 11.35
CA ASP A 256 -8.58 -33.74 10.32
C ASP A 256 -8.30 -34.29 8.89
N GLN A 257 -7.21 -35.03 8.70
CA GLN A 257 -6.71 -35.37 7.36
C GLN A 257 -7.56 -36.42 6.64
N VAL A 258 -8.04 -37.47 7.32
CA VAL A 258 -8.77 -38.59 6.69
C VAL A 258 -10.08 -38.11 6.05
N TYR A 259 -10.86 -37.29 6.77
CA TYR A 259 -12.08 -36.68 6.23
C TYR A 259 -11.79 -35.80 5.00
N LYS A 260 -10.72 -35.00 5.05
CA LYS A 260 -10.33 -34.11 3.94
C LYS A 260 -9.90 -34.92 2.70
N LYS A 261 -9.15 -36.01 2.88
CA LYS A 261 -8.77 -36.95 1.81
C LYS A 261 -10.01 -37.61 1.18
N TRP A 262 -10.91 -38.15 2.02
CA TRP A 262 -12.16 -38.74 1.54
C TRP A 262 -13.03 -37.73 0.78
N MET A 263 -13.16 -36.49 1.26
CA MET A 263 -13.93 -35.45 0.57
C MET A 263 -13.40 -35.16 -0.84
N VAL A 264 -12.07 -35.14 -1.02
CA VAL A 264 -11.45 -34.99 -2.34
C VAL A 264 -11.77 -36.20 -3.22
N PHE A 265 -11.62 -37.41 -2.67
CA PHE A 265 -11.93 -38.64 -3.39
C PHE A 265 -13.39 -38.71 -3.85
N HIS A 266 -14.35 -38.38 -2.97
CA HIS A 266 -15.77 -38.35 -3.29
C HIS A 266 -16.09 -37.33 -4.39
N MET A 267 -15.51 -36.13 -4.30
CA MET A 267 -15.66 -35.11 -5.34
C MET A 267 -15.08 -35.58 -6.68
N ALA A 268 -13.96 -36.31 -6.69
CA ALA A 268 -13.38 -36.86 -7.90
C ALA A 268 -14.25 -37.96 -8.54
N GLN A 269 -14.87 -38.84 -7.76
CA GLN A 269 -15.82 -39.83 -8.28
C GLN A 269 -17.03 -39.16 -8.96
N LEU A 270 -17.55 -38.08 -8.36
CA LEU A 270 -18.62 -37.30 -8.97
C LEU A 270 -18.17 -36.60 -10.26
N LEU A 271 -16.93 -36.09 -10.31
CA LEU A 271 -16.35 -35.54 -11.54
C LEU A 271 -16.25 -36.60 -12.63
N GLY A 272 -15.74 -37.80 -12.32
CA GLY A 272 -15.70 -38.91 -13.26
C GLY A 272 -17.08 -39.29 -13.80
N ALA A 273 -18.08 -39.38 -12.92
CA ALA A 273 -19.47 -39.63 -13.33
C ALA A 273 -20.04 -38.51 -14.21
N ALA A 274 -19.74 -37.23 -13.90
CA ALA A 274 -20.16 -36.07 -14.68
C ALA A 274 -19.52 -36.05 -16.08
N THR A 275 -18.24 -36.40 -16.17
CA THR A 275 -17.50 -36.53 -17.43
C THR A 275 -18.07 -37.67 -18.28
N ALA A 276 -18.30 -38.85 -17.68
CA ALA A 276 -18.90 -39.99 -18.36
C ALA A 276 -20.33 -39.69 -18.85
N ALA A 277 -21.12 -38.97 -18.07
CA ALA A 277 -22.46 -38.49 -18.46
C ALA A 277 -22.43 -37.30 -19.43
N ARG A 278 -21.23 -36.81 -19.82
CA ARG A 278 -21.00 -35.65 -20.68
C ARG A 278 -21.83 -34.42 -20.27
N LEU A 279 -21.82 -34.06 -18.99
CA LEU A 279 -22.48 -32.85 -18.49
C LEU A 279 -21.93 -31.56 -19.12
N GLN A 280 -22.58 -30.42 -18.88
CA GLN A 280 -22.22 -29.13 -19.48
C GLN A 280 -20.78 -28.70 -19.13
N THR A 281 -20.11 -28.01 -20.05
CA THR A 281 -18.69 -27.63 -19.97
C THR A 281 -18.38 -26.78 -18.74
N ASP A 282 -19.25 -25.82 -18.42
CA ASP A 282 -19.16 -24.94 -17.26
C ASP A 282 -19.24 -25.72 -15.93
N VAL A 283 -20.12 -26.73 -15.86
CA VAL A 283 -20.26 -27.60 -14.68
C VAL A 283 -18.98 -28.41 -14.45
N ILE A 284 -18.47 -29.08 -15.50
CA ILE A 284 -17.24 -29.89 -15.42
C ILE A 284 -16.04 -29.01 -15.06
N ALA A 285 -15.87 -27.86 -15.73
CA ALA A 285 -14.80 -26.92 -15.42
C ALA A 285 -14.86 -26.40 -13.97
N CYS A 286 -16.07 -26.10 -13.47
CA CYS A 286 -16.27 -25.67 -12.08
C CYS A 286 -15.89 -26.77 -11.08
N MET A 287 -16.25 -28.02 -11.39
CA MET A 287 -15.92 -29.19 -10.57
C MET A 287 -14.40 -29.42 -10.53
N SER A 288 -13.75 -29.44 -11.70
CA SER A 288 -12.29 -29.60 -11.83
C SER A 288 -11.53 -28.49 -11.07
N ALA A 289 -11.93 -27.23 -11.23
CA ALA A 289 -11.27 -26.12 -10.53
C ALA A 289 -11.44 -26.19 -9.00
N LYS A 290 -12.60 -26.64 -8.50
CA LYS A 290 -12.83 -26.84 -7.06
C LYS A 290 -12.01 -28.01 -6.50
N LEU A 291 -11.89 -29.09 -7.26
CA LEU A 291 -11.11 -30.25 -6.88
C LEU A 291 -9.60 -29.92 -6.87
N ALA A 292 -9.09 -29.29 -7.92
CA ALA A 292 -7.69 -28.85 -8.03
C ALA A 292 -7.28 -27.98 -6.82
N ARG A 293 -8.09 -26.95 -6.49
CA ARG A 293 -7.81 -26.10 -5.32
C ARG A 293 -7.82 -26.86 -4.00
N ARG A 294 -8.64 -27.91 -3.85
CA ARG A 294 -8.68 -28.73 -2.62
C ARG A 294 -7.45 -29.62 -2.53
N LEU A 295 -6.98 -30.18 -3.65
CA LEU A 295 -5.74 -30.96 -3.70
C LEU A 295 -4.54 -30.11 -3.27
N VAL A 296 -4.40 -28.90 -3.82
CA VAL A 296 -3.32 -27.97 -3.42
C VAL A 296 -3.38 -27.65 -1.92
N LYS A 297 -4.59 -27.43 -1.38
CA LYS A 297 -4.77 -27.16 0.06
C LYS A 297 -4.50 -28.36 0.97
N LEU A 298 -4.62 -29.59 0.47
CA LEU A 298 -4.30 -30.78 1.25
C LEU A 298 -2.80 -30.91 1.49
N GLY A 299 -1.96 -30.39 0.58
CA GLY A 299 -0.50 -30.41 0.72
C GLY A 299 0.05 -31.83 0.90
N LEU A 300 -0.35 -32.75 0.01
CA LEU A 300 0.09 -34.15 0.06
C LEU A 300 1.62 -34.24 -0.03
N THR A 301 2.25 -34.84 0.97
CA THR A 301 3.71 -35.02 1.06
C THR A 301 4.17 -36.39 0.57
N GLU A 302 3.25 -37.36 0.50
CA GLU A 302 3.53 -38.75 0.15
C GLU A 302 2.65 -39.21 -1.02
N HIS A 303 3.12 -40.23 -1.74
CA HIS A 303 2.34 -40.86 -2.80
C HIS A 303 1.29 -41.81 -2.21
N GLU A 304 0.03 -41.40 -2.24
CA GLU A 304 -1.09 -42.21 -1.77
C GLU A 304 -1.89 -42.80 -2.96
N THR A 305 -2.24 -44.09 -2.90
CA THR A 305 -2.82 -44.84 -4.02
C THR A 305 -4.15 -44.28 -4.53
N TRP A 306 -5.00 -43.73 -3.64
CA TRP A 306 -6.27 -43.12 -4.01
C TRP A 306 -6.09 -41.85 -4.86
N VAL A 307 -4.93 -41.19 -4.80
CA VAL A 307 -4.62 -39.99 -5.58
C VAL A 307 -4.50 -40.32 -7.06
N THR A 308 -4.00 -41.50 -7.41
CA THR A 308 -3.95 -41.98 -8.80
C THR A 308 -5.36 -42.01 -9.40
N ARG A 309 -6.34 -42.54 -8.66
CA ARG A 309 -7.74 -42.57 -9.11
C ARG A 309 -8.34 -41.16 -9.25
N VAL A 310 -7.95 -40.22 -8.39
CA VAL A 310 -8.36 -38.81 -8.52
C VAL A 310 -7.75 -38.18 -9.77
N SER A 311 -6.47 -38.46 -10.04
CA SER A 311 -5.76 -37.97 -11.22
C SER A 311 -6.41 -38.48 -12.50
N GLU A 312 -6.78 -39.77 -12.59
CA GLU A 312 -7.48 -40.34 -13.74
C GLU A 312 -8.77 -39.56 -14.07
N HIS A 313 -9.61 -39.30 -13.05
CA HIS A 313 -10.87 -38.56 -13.24
C HIS A 313 -10.63 -37.11 -13.64
N MET A 314 -9.58 -36.46 -13.11
CA MET A 314 -9.21 -35.11 -13.49
C MET A 314 -8.66 -35.04 -14.92
N THR A 315 -7.79 -35.96 -15.33
CA THR A 315 -7.27 -36.05 -16.70
C THR A 315 -8.40 -36.27 -17.69
N SER A 316 -9.31 -37.21 -17.41
CA SER A 316 -10.47 -37.46 -18.27
C SER A 316 -11.39 -36.23 -18.41
N ALA A 317 -11.56 -35.46 -17.32
CA ALA A 317 -12.31 -34.20 -17.39
C ALA A 317 -11.59 -33.15 -18.25
N THR A 318 -10.27 -33.01 -18.12
CA THR A 318 -9.46 -32.09 -18.92
C THR A 318 -9.50 -32.46 -20.41
N GLU A 319 -9.30 -33.73 -20.74
CA GLU A 319 -9.36 -34.25 -22.12
C GLU A 319 -10.73 -33.95 -22.76
N LEU A 320 -11.83 -34.13 -22.01
CA LEU A 320 -13.17 -33.79 -22.50
C LEU A 320 -13.33 -32.27 -22.74
N LEU A 321 -12.82 -31.43 -21.84
CA LEU A 321 -12.88 -29.98 -21.98
C LEU A 321 -12.04 -29.49 -23.18
N GLU A 322 -10.83 -30.03 -23.36
CA GLU A 322 -9.95 -29.73 -24.50
C GLU A 322 -10.57 -30.20 -25.82
N ALA A 323 -11.18 -31.39 -25.86
CA ALA A 323 -11.88 -31.88 -27.04
C ALA A 323 -13.01 -30.92 -27.43
N ARG A 324 -13.88 -30.53 -26.49
CA ARG A 324 -14.95 -29.55 -26.74
C ARG A 324 -14.43 -28.19 -27.18
N TRP A 325 -13.30 -27.76 -26.63
CA TRP A 325 -12.66 -26.51 -27.01
C TRP A 325 -12.14 -26.56 -28.45
N ARG A 326 -11.47 -27.66 -28.85
CA ARG A 326 -11.06 -27.90 -30.24
C ARG A 326 -12.26 -27.90 -31.19
N ASP A 327 -13.34 -28.61 -30.86
CA ASP A 327 -14.57 -28.63 -31.67
C ASP A 327 -15.15 -27.21 -31.83
N THR A 328 -15.12 -26.41 -30.75
CA THR A 328 -15.60 -25.01 -30.78
C THR A 328 -14.72 -24.14 -31.67
N ILE A 329 -13.39 -24.26 -31.56
CA ILE A 329 -12.44 -23.57 -32.43
C ILE A 329 -12.72 -23.96 -33.89
N GLU A 330 -12.77 -25.25 -34.21
CA GLU A 330 -12.98 -25.74 -35.57
C GLU A 330 -14.31 -25.25 -36.16
N ALA A 331 -15.39 -25.31 -35.39
CA ALA A 331 -16.71 -24.80 -35.82
C ALA A 331 -16.72 -23.28 -36.07
N HIS A 332 -15.92 -22.51 -35.32
CA HIS A 332 -15.75 -21.07 -35.52
C HIS A 332 -14.60 -20.72 -36.49
N THR A 333 -13.87 -21.73 -36.97
CA THR A 333 -12.86 -21.58 -38.03
C THR A 333 -13.52 -21.62 -39.42
N GLN A 334 -14.84 -21.45 -39.52
CA GLN A 334 -15.48 -21.21 -40.82
C GLN A 334 -14.87 -19.97 -41.47
N LEU A 335 -14.14 -20.27 -42.55
CA LEU A 335 -13.35 -19.40 -43.39
C LEU A 335 -13.98 -18.01 -43.54
N LEU A 336 -13.26 -16.97 -43.11
CA LEU A 336 -13.27 -15.71 -43.84
C LEU A 336 -13.00 -16.08 -45.30
N GLY A 337 -14.01 -15.97 -46.15
CA GLY A 337 -13.98 -16.36 -47.55
C GLY A 337 -13.04 -15.48 -48.37
N PHE A 338 -11.75 -15.53 -48.08
CA PHE A 338 -10.74 -15.08 -49.01
C PHE A 338 -10.77 -16.07 -50.16
N THR A 339 -11.28 -15.62 -51.29
CA THR A 339 -11.08 -16.28 -52.58
C THR A 339 -9.61 -16.68 -52.67
N ARG A 340 -9.36 -17.98 -52.84
CA ARG A 340 -8.02 -18.55 -53.01
C ARG A 340 -7.31 -17.72 -54.08
N LEU A 341 -6.32 -16.90 -53.69
CA LEU A 341 -5.55 -16.07 -54.62
C LEU A 341 -5.04 -16.99 -55.72
N ALA A 342 -5.53 -16.78 -56.94
CA ALA A 342 -5.05 -17.51 -58.09
C ALA A 342 -3.59 -17.07 -58.31
N ALA A 343 -2.66 -17.99 -58.11
CA ALA A 343 -1.23 -17.78 -58.29
C ALA A 343 -0.75 -17.30 -59.69
N PRO A 344 -1.52 -17.33 -60.82
CA PRO A 344 -0.92 -16.98 -62.11
C PRO A 344 -0.56 -15.50 -62.32
N GLY A 345 -0.88 -14.58 -61.40
CA GLY A 345 -0.64 -13.14 -61.58
C GLY A 345 0.44 -12.51 -60.69
N VAL A 346 0.95 -13.23 -59.68
CA VAL A 346 1.83 -12.63 -58.65
C VAL A 346 3.19 -12.21 -59.21
N GLU A 347 3.71 -12.92 -60.22
CA GLU A 347 4.96 -12.54 -60.89
C GLU A 347 4.80 -11.32 -61.80
N ASP A 348 3.60 -11.06 -62.33
CA ASP A 348 3.32 -9.86 -63.12
C ASP A 348 3.00 -8.65 -62.21
N ASP A 349 2.34 -8.89 -61.07
CA ASP A 349 2.05 -7.86 -60.05
C ASP A 349 3.29 -7.40 -59.25
N THR A 350 4.41 -8.11 -59.38
CA THR A 350 5.71 -7.72 -58.78
C THR A 350 6.61 -6.96 -59.76
N ARG A 351 6.24 -6.85 -61.04
CA ARG A 351 6.96 -6.07 -62.05
C ARG A 351 6.51 -4.61 -62.05
N PHE A 352 7.03 -3.84 -61.11
CA PHE A 352 6.83 -2.39 -61.09
C PHE A 352 7.78 -1.71 -62.08
N HIS A 353 7.23 -1.15 -63.17
CA HIS A 353 7.96 -0.21 -64.01
C HIS A 353 7.87 1.19 -63.39
N LEU A 354 8.97 1.66 -62.79
CA LEU A 354 9.10 2.99 -62.20
C LEU A 354 10.05 3.83 -63.06
N PRO A 355 9.61 4.34 -64.22
CA PRO A 355 10.49 4.97 -65.20
C PRO A 355 11.25 6.18 -64.67
N GLU A 356 10.72 6.90 -63.68
CA GLU A 356 11.43 7.98 -62.99
C GLU A 356 12.58 7.46 -62.11
N LEU A 357 12.37 6.36 -61.40
CA LEU A 357 13.39 5.70 -60.60
C LEU A 357 14.46 5.06 -61.49
N ASP A 358 14.05 4.42 -62.59
CA ASP A 358 14.97 3.84 -63.57
C ASP A 358 15.80 4.93 -64.27
N SER A 359 15.18 6.07 -64.60
CA SER A 359 15.87 7.26 -65.12
C SER A 359 16.85 7.83 -64.09
N PHE A 360 16.43 7.94 -62.82
CA PHE A 360 17.30 8.38 -61.72
C PHE A 360 18.49 7.42 -61.53
N LEU A 361 18.28 6.11 -61.55
CA LEU A 361 19.34 5.10 -61.42
C LEU A 361 20.32 5.15 -62.60
N ARG A 362 19.84 5.34 -63.84
CA ARG A 362 20.72 5.57 -65.00
C ARG A 362 21.50 6.88 -64.86
N SER A 363 20.88 7.94 -64.34
CA SER A 363 21.55 9.23 -64.08
C SER A 363 22.68 9.13 -63.06
N ILE A 364 22.69 8.11 -62.19
CA ILE A 364 23.78 7.89 -61.22
C ILE A 364 25.05 7.40 -61.91
N ALA A 365 24.92 6.60 -62.99
CA ALA A 365 26.07 6.11 -63.76
C ALA A 365 26.76 7.23 -64.57
N ASP A 366 26.01 8.25 -64.99
CA ASP A 366 26.52 9.41 -65.75
C ASP A 366 27.11 10.53 -64.85
N ARG A 367 27.05 10.40 -63.52
CA ARG A 367 27.65 11.38 -62.61
C ARG A 367 29.16 11.24 -62.59
N GLN A 368 29.85 12.15 -63.26
CA GLN A 368 31.27 12.38 -63.00
C GLN A 368 31.45 12.80 -61.53
N HIS A 369 32.22 12.01 -60.77
CA HIS A 369 32.64 12.36 -59.42
C HIS A 369 33.50 13.62 -59.49
N ALA A 370 32.90 14.77 -59.19
CA ALA A 370 33.63 15.93 -58.70
C ALA A 370 34.10 15.58 -57.29
N ASP A 371 35.31 15.02 -57.20
CA ASP A 371 35.95 14.57 -55.96
C ASP A 371 36.37 15.80 -55.13
N THR A 372 35.39 16.56 -54.67
CA THR A 372 35.58 17.58 -53.64
C THR A 372 35.52 16.84 -52.32
N ARG A 373 36.61 16.14 -51.98
CA ARG A 373 36.83 15.57 -50.65
C ARG A 373 36.88 16.71 -49.64
N THR A 374 35.71 17.15 -49.17
CA THR A 374 35.63 17.76 -47.86
C THR A 374 35.99 16.65 -46.87
N LEU A 375 37.11 16.81 -46.18
CA LEU A 375 37.53 15.91 -45.09
C LEU A 375 36.48 16.03 -43.97
N PHE A 376 35.38 15.28 -44.11
CA PHE A 376 34.41 15.08 -43.04
C PHE A 376 35.11 14.30 -41.93
N ARG A 377 35.65 15.04 -40.97
CA ARG A 377 36.13 14.51 -39.69
C ARG A 377 35.01 14.74 -38.68
N PRO A 378 34.11 13.77 -38.42
CA PRO A 378 33.12 13.93 -37.38
C PRO A 378 33.86 14.10 -36.05
N LYS A 379 33.88 15.32 -35.51
CA LYS A 379 34.36 15.59 -34.15
C LYS A 379 33.21 15.26 -33.22
N SER A 380 33.29 14.11 -32.54
CA SER A 380 32.38 13.82 -31.42
C SER A 380 32.51 14.95 -30.40
N GLN A 381 31.39 15.55 -30.00
CA GLN A 381 31.33 16.54 -28.92
C GLN A 381 30.99 15.88 -27.56
N MET A 382 31.13 14.55 -27.49
CA MET A 382 30.94 13.80 -26.25
C MET A 382 32.09 14.12 -25.28
N LEU A 383 31.73 14.51 -24.07
CA LEU A 383 32.68 14.85 -23.03
C LEU A 383 33.11 13.57 -22.28
N LEU A 384 34.41 13.46 -22.04
CA LEU A 384 35.00 12.42 -21.20
C LEU A 384 35.41 13.05 -19.87
N PHE A 385 34.84 12.57 -18.78
CA PHE A 385 35.12 13.07 -17.45
C PHE A 385 36.19 12.22 -16.77
N SER A 386 37.19 12.87 -16.17
CA SER A 386 38.22 12.17 -15.42
C SER A 386 37.70 11.71 -14.05
N ALA A 387 37.98 10.48 -13.64
CA ALA A 387 37.57 9.91 -12.35
C ALA A 387 37.97 10.76 -11.12
N GLY A 388 39.12 11.45 -11.18
CA GLY A 388 39.67 12.19 -10.04
C GLY A 388 39.19 13.63 -9.88
N GLN A 389 38.40 14.18 -10.81
CA GLN A 389 37.95 15.57 -10.76
C GLN A 389 36.44 15.67 -10.91
N LEU A 390 35.83 16.54 -10.12
CA LEU A 390 34.40 16.83 -10.23
C LEU A 390 34.14 17.50 -11.61
N PRO A 391 33.25 16.94 -12.44
CA PRO A 391 32.98 17.47 -13.78
C PRO A 391 32.41 18.89 -13.75
N ALA A 392 32.89 19.75 -14.65
CA ALA A 392 32.34 21.09 -14.86
C ALA A 392 31.13 21.02 -15.81
N ILE A 393 29.92 21.16 -15.28
CA ILE A 393 28.65 20.95 -16.01
C ILE A 393 28.37 22.07 -17.01
N GLU A 394 28.99 23.23 -16.82
CA GLU A 394 28.87 24.39 -17.71
C GLU A 394 29.34 24.05 -19.13
N SER A 395 30.24 23.07 -19.26
CA SER A 395 30.72 22.55 -20.54
C SER A 395 29.66 21.79 -21.34
N ILE A 396 28.55 21.38 -20.72
CA ILE A 396 27.44 20.62 -21.34
C ILE A 396 26.44 21.57 -22.04
N LYS A 397 26.53 22.88 -21.84
CA LYS A 397 25.55 23.85 -22.36
C LYS A 397 25.69 24.05 -23.89
N GLY A 398 24.61 23.75 -24.63
CA GLY A 398 24.38 24.27 -25.99
C GLY A 398 25.00 23.49 -27.16
N GLY A 399 24.74 22.18 -27.27
CA GLY A 399 25.20 21.37 -28.41
C GLY A 399 24.32 20.16 -28.72
N THR A 400 24.56 19.50 -29.85
CA THR A 400 23.80 18.34 -30.35
C THR A 400 23.94 17.09 -29.47
N TYR A 401 24.95 17.04 -28.61
CA TYR A 401 25.28 15.90 -27.73
C TYR A 401 24.89 16.11 -26.26
N GLN A 402 24.00 17.08 -25.98
CA GLN A 402 23.65 17.47 -24.62
C GLN A 402 23.13 16.30 -23.77
N VAL A 403 22.26 15.46 -24.34
CA VAL A 403 21.70 14.28 -23.65
C VAL A 403 22.79 13.26 -23.31
N GLN A 404 23.68 12.96 -24.26
CA GLN A 404 24.77 12.02 -24.07
C GLN A 404 25.78 12.52 -23.02
N ASN A 405 26.03 13.82 -22.98
CA ASN A 405 26.91 14.44 -22.00
C ASN A 405 26.30 14.45 -20.58
N LEU A 406 24.97 14.58 -20.46
CA LEU A 406 24.29 14.41 -19.17
C LEU A 406 24.37 12.95 -18.69
N TYR A 407 24.18 11.97 -19.57
CA TYR A 407 24.37 10.57 -19.21
C TYR A 407 25.81 10.27 -18.77
N ALA A 408 26.82 10.81 -19.47
CA ALA A 408 28.22 10.66 -19.05
C ALA A 408 28.49 11.27 -17.67
N PHE A 409 27.79 12.36 -17.32
CA PHE A 409 27.88 12.96 -15.99
C PHE A 409 27.21 12.08 -14.92
N GLU A 410 26.02 11.56 -15.20
CA GLU A 410 25.29 10.65 -14.30
C GLU A 410 26.04 9.34 -14.06
N GLU A 411 26.68 8.80 -15.10
CA GLU A 411 27.58 7.64 -15.01
C GLU A 411 28.80 7.96 -14.15
N TRP A 412 29.44 9.12 -14.36
CA TRP A 412 30.53 9.57 -13.51
C TRP A 412 30.11 9.66 -12.03
N VAL A 413 28.92 10.20 -11.75
CA VAL A 413 28.37 10.27 -10.39
C VAL A 413 28.19 8.88 -9.79
N SER A 414 27.61 7.95 -10.55
CA SER A 414 27.39 6.57 -10.10
C SER A 414 28.70 5.83 -9.76
N GLU A 415 29.77 6.05 -10.53
CA GLU A 415 31.02 5.28 -10.41
C GLU A 415 32.09 5.96 -9.54
N ASN A 416 32.18 7.29 -9.56
CA ASN A 416 33.35 8.02 -9.06
C ASN A 416 33.05 8.96 -7.87
N LEU A 417 31.78 9.34 -7.65
CA LEU A 417 31.43 10.34 -6.63
C LEU A 417 31.83 9.91 -5.22
N ASP A 418 31.62 8.64 -4.84
CA ASP A 418 31.98 8.11 -3.52
C ASP A 418 33.49 8.21 -3.25
N THR A 419 34.31 7.82 -4.24
CA THR A 419 35.77 7.89 -4.17
C THR A 419 36.23 9.36 -4.09
N TRP A 420 35.65 10.22 -4.92
CA TRP A 420 35.93 11.66 -4.89
C TRP A 420 35.57 12.28 -3.53
N THR A 421 34.44 11.89 -2.95
CA THR A 421 33.97 12.36 -1.63
C THR A 421 34.97 12.01 -0.53
N GLN A 422 35.51 10.79 -0.55
CA GLN A 422 36.51 10.35 0.43
C GLN A 422 37.83 11.13 0.30
N GLN A 423 38.27 11.37 -0.93
CA GLN A 423 39.51 12.13 -1.20
C GLN A 423 39.39 13.60 -0.80
N ASN A 424 38.20 14.19 -0.91
CA ASN A 424 37.94 15.60 -0.63
C ASN A 424 37.25 15.83 0.74
N ALA A 425 37.20 14.82 1.61
CA ALA A 425 36.47 14.87 2.89
C ALA A 425 36.93 15.99 3.85
N LYS A 426 38.15 16.49 3.69
CA LYS A 426 38.74 17.57 4.50
C LYS A 426 38.90 18.89 3.74
N ASP A 427 38.51 18.94 2.47
CA ASP A 427 38.63 20.15 1.66
C ASP A 427 37.48 21.13 1.99
N PRO A 428 37.76 22.33 2.54
CA PRO A 428 36.74 23.31 2.89
C PRO A 428 35.90 23.80 1.70
N GLN A 429 36.42 23.69 0.47
CA GLN A 429 35.74 24.17 -0.75
C GLN A 429 34.96 23.06 -1.47
N ALA A 430 35.06 21.81 -1.03
CA ALA A 430 34.39 20.70 -1.70
C ALA A 430 32.86 20.82 -1.65
N CYS A 431 32.29 21.28 -0.52
CA CYS A 431 30.85 21.54 -0.43
C CYS A 431 30.39 22.62 -1.41
N SER A 432 31.14 23.72 -1.56
CA SER A 432 30.83 24.79 -2.53
C SER A 432 30.87 24.29 -3.98
N ARG A 433 31.84 23.43 -4.31
CA ARG A 433 31.92 22.79 -5.64
C ARG A 433 30.73 21.87 -5.91
N LEU A 434 30.29 21.11 -4.90
CA LEU A 434 29.10 20.25 -5.02
C LEU A 434 27.81 21.07 -5.12
N GLU A 435 27.66 22.13 -4.33
CA GLU A 435 26.52 23.05 -4.42
C GLU A 435 26.38 23.61 -5.84
N HIS A 436 27.48 24.12 -6.41
CA HIS A 436 27.50 24.62 -7.78
C HIS A 436 27.17 23.52 -8.79
N ALA A 437 27.70 22.31 -8.63
CA ALA A 437 27.37 21.18 -9.50
C ALA A 437 25.88 20.80 -9.41
N ILE A 438 25.28 20.80 -8.22
CA ILE A 438 23.84 20.54 -8.01
C ILE A 438 23.00 21.58 -8.76
N GLN A 439 23.33 22.88 -8.62
CA GLN A 439 22.60 23.96 -9.27
C GLN A 439 22.76 23.93 -10.80
N SER A 440 23.98 23.79 -11.30
CA SER A 440 24.28 23.71 -12.74
C SER A 440 23.67 22.47 -13.39
N TYR A 441 23.77 21.30 -12.75
CA TYR A 441 23.16 20.06 -13.23
C TYR A 441 21.65 20.20 -13.34
N HIS A 442 21.00 20.65 -12.26
CA HIS A 442 19.55 20.83 -12.24
C HIS A 442 19.10 21.81 -13.33
N GLN A 443 19.80 22.93 -13.52
CA GLN A 443 19.47 23.91 -14.56
C GLN A 443 19.48 23.28 -15.96
N VAL A 444 20.50 22.49 -16.29
CA VAL A 444 20.65 21.88 -17.61
C VAL A 444 19.67 20.70 -17.75
N ALA A 445 19.73 19.73 -16.84
CA ALA A 445 18.96 18.49 -16.90
C ALA A 445 17.44 18.73 -16.86
N ARG A 446 16.94 19.68 -16.05
CA ARG A 446 15.50 20.00 -15.99
C ARG A 446 14.95 20.46 -17.34
N THR A 447 15.74 21.21 -18.11
CA THR A 447 15.31 21.69 -19.43
C THR A 447 15.37 20.57 -20.46
N THR A 448 16.44 19.76 -20.44
CA THR A 448 16.66 18.67 -21.40
C THR A 448 15.72 17.49 -21.18
N TYR A 449 15.39 17.15 -19.92
CA TYR A 449 14.56 15.99 -19.56
C TYR A 449 13.06 16.30 -19.45
N LYS A 450 12.65 17.52 -19.81
CA LYS A 450 11.25 17.94 -19.74
C LYS A 450 10.36 16.99 -20.53
N GLY A 451 9.38 16.41 -19.84
CA GLY A 451 8.38 15.50 -20.44
C GLY A 451 8.78 14.02 -20.42
N SER A 452 9.97 13.67 -19.91
CA SER A 452 10.42 12.28 -19.76
C SER A 452 10.51 11.91 -18.27
N PRO A 453 9.56 11.11 -17.74
CA PRO A 453 9.55 10.69 -16.34
C PRO A 453 10.77 9.86 -15.93
N ASP A 454 11.26 8.99 -16.82
CA ASP A 454 12.41 8.12 -16.56
C ASP A 454 13.68 8.95 -16.35
N THR A 455 14.01 9.85 -17.28
CA THR A 455 15.21 10.70 -17.19
C THR A 455 15.08 11.75 -16.09
N THR A 456 13.86 12.25 -15.81
CA THR A 456 13.62 13.10 -14.65
C THR A 456 13.90 12.35 -13.34
N SER A 457 13.53 11.07 -13.27
CA SER A 457 13.81 10.24 -12.09
C SER A 457 15.31 9.99 -11.89
N ALA A 458 16.05 9.74 -12.98
CA ALA A 458 17.51 9.62 -12.95
C ALA A 458 18.20 10.91 -12.49
N MET A 459 17.69 12.06 -12.95
CA MET A 459 18.17 13.38 -12.52
C MET A 459 17.97 13.61 -11.02
N LEU A 460 16.79 13.32 -10.49
CA LEU A 460 16.49 13.48 -9.06
C LEU A 460 17.37 12.55 -8.20
N LEU A 461 17.61 11.32 -8.64
CA LEU A 461 18.52 10.39 -7.97
C LEU A 461 19.96 10.92 -7.94
N THR A 462 20.45 11.44 -9.07
CA THR A 462 21.80 12.02 -9.19
C THR A 462 21.97 13.26 -8.30
N LEU A 463 20.95 14.13 -8.25
CA LEU A 463 20.94 15.31 -7.36
C LEU A 463 20.96 14.91 -5.88
N LEU A 464 20.23 13.84 -5.51
CA LEU A 464 20.26 13.31 -4.14
C LEU A 464 21.65 12.78 -3.77
N GLU A 465 22.31 12.02 -4.65
CA GLU A 465 23.67 11.50 -4.40
C GLU A 465 24.71 12.63 -4.26
N LEU A 466 24.65 13.65 -5.13
CA LEU A 466 25.50 14.84 -5.01
C LEU A 466 25.29 15.56 -3.67
N TRP A 467 24.03 15.71 -3.24
CA TRP A 467 23.71 16.31 -1.94
C TRP A 467 24.21 15.43 -0.77
N ILE A 468 24.07 14.10 -0.85
CA ILE A 468 24.60 13.18 0.18
C ILE A 468 26.11 13.32 0.32
N SER A 469 26.84 13.45 -0.79
CA SER A 469 28.28 13.74 -0.75
C SER A 469 28.57 15.08 -0.08
N CYS A 470 27.75 16.10 -0.33
CA CYS A 470 27.87 17.40 0.32
C CYS A 470 27.65 17.29 1.84
N ASP A 471 26.61 16.57 2.27
CA ASP A 471 26.31 16.30 3.69
C ASP A 471 27.44 15.53 4.39
N ARG A 472 28.00 14.50 3.74
CA ARG A 472 29.12 13.72 4.31
C ARG A 472 30.35 14.58 4.55
N ILE A 473 30.69 15.45 3.62
CA ILE A 473 31.85 16.36 3.75
C ILE A 473 31.54 17.43 4.80
N ALA A 474 30.35 18.03 4.79
CA ALA A 474 29.96 19.04 5.77
C ALA A 474 29.98 18.49 7.20
N VAL A 475 29.50 17.26 7.42
CA VAL A 475 29.56 16.57 8.73
C VAL A 475 31.00 16.22 9.12
N ALA A 476 31.86 15.85 8.16
CA ALA A 476 33.27 15.57 8.44
C ALA A 476 34.03 16.83 8.87
N ILE A 477 33.75 17.98 8.25
CA ILE A 477 34.35 19.28 8.59
C ILE A 477 33.76 19.85 9.89
N HIS A 478 32.45 19.70 10.08
CA HIS A 478 31.71 20.21 11.24
C HIS A 478 30.95 19.08 11.95
N PRO A 479 31.61 18.30 12.84
CA PRO A 479 30.99 17.15 13.51
C PRO A 479 29.73 17.48 14.32
N LEU A 480 29.59 18.72 14.81
CA LEU A 480 28.37 19.19 15.49
C LEU A 480 27.12 19.01 14.61
N LEU A 481 27.25 19.14 13.29
CA LEU A 481 26.16 18.98 12.34
C LEU A 481 25.51 17.59 12.45
N SER A 482 26.30 16.55 12.78
CA SER A 482 25.83 15.17 13.00
C SER A 482 24.71 15.05 14.05
N GLN A 483 24.57 16.04 14.93
CA GLN A 483 23.60 16.02 16.02
C GLN A 483 22.25 16.67 15.66
N TYR A 484 22.15 17.24 14.45
CA TYR A 484 20.96 17.89 13.89
C TYR A 484 20.40 17.09 12.69
N ASP A 485 19.11 17.30 12.42
CA ASP A 485 18.41 16.71 11.29
C ASP A 485 18.82 17.37 9.97
N HIS A 486 18.75 16.60 8.90
CA HIS A 486 19.18 17.00 7.56
C HIS A 486 18.03 17.57 6.70
N GLU A 487 16.78 17.49 7.16
CA GLU A 487 15.59 18.13 6.55
C GLU A 487 15.23 17.65 5.13
N ILE A 488 15.88 16.59 4.63
CA ILE A 488 15.58 16.03 3.30
C ILE A 488 14.43 15.01 3.40
N PRO A 489 13.31 15.23 2.71
CA PRO A 489 12.12 14.38 2.81
C PRO A 489 12.30 13.08 2.02
N ILE A 490 12.66 12.00 2.73
CA ILE A 490 12.91 10.67 2.14
C ILE A 490 11.73 10.20 1.27
N ASP A 491 10.50 10.47 1.73
CA ASP A 491 9.28 10.03 1.05
C ASP A 491 9.11 10.63 -0.35
N SER A 492 9.76 11.75 -0.67
CA SER A 492 9.67 12.38 -2.00
C SER A 492 10.31 11.52 -3.09
N PHE A 493 11.22 10.61 -2.74
CA PHE A 493 11.92 9.73 -3.69
C PHE A 493 11.16 8.41 -3.96
N GLN A 494 10.04 8.13 -3.28
CA GLN A 494 9.22 6.94 -3.56
C GLN A 494 8.54 6.99 -4.94
N SER A 495 8.44 8.19 -5.54
CA SER A 495 7.81 8.42 -6.83
C SER A 495 8.76 8.21 -8.03
N LEU A 496 10.04 7.92 -7.80
CA LEU A 496 11.01 7.73 -8.88
C LEU A 496 10.70 6.48 -9.73
N LEU A 497 10.79 6.63 -11.05
CA LEU A 497 10.68 5.53 -12.01
C LEU A 497 12.09 5.03 -12.37
N LEU A 498 12.55 4.01 -11.66
CA LEU A 498 13.87 3.41 -11.86
C LEU A 498 13.75 2.05 -12.55
N ARG A 499 14.27 1.97 -13.77
CA ARG A 499 14.14 0.78 -14.64
C ARG A 499 15.21 -0.26 -14.39
N PHE A 500 16.40 0.18 -13.99
CA PHE A 500 17.56 -0.69 -13.84
C PHE A 500 17.81 -1.03 -12.37
N LYS A 501 18.28 -2.27 -12.12
CA LYS A 501 18.68 -2.73 -10.79
C LYS A 501 19.74 -1.84 -10.16
N GLY A 502 20.71 -1.38 -10.96
CA GLY A 502 21.76 -0.48 -10.49
C GLY A 502 21.22 0.81 -9.88
N ASP A 503 20.24 1.45 -10.53
CA ASP A 503 19.61 2.67 -10.01
C ASP A 503 18.77 2.40 -8.75
N MET A 504 18.07 1.27 -8.70
CA MET A 504 17.36 0.86 -7.48
C MET A 504 18.31 0.63 -6.31
N GLU A 505 19.49 0.06 -6.55
CA GLU A 505 20.54 -0.11 -5.53
C GLU A 505 21.15 1.23 -5.11
N ARG A 506 21.34 2.17 -6.04
CA ARG A 506 21.77 3.55 -5.75
C ARG A 506 20.77 4.24 -4.83
N LEU A 507 19.47 4.23 -5.17
CA LEU A 507 18.43 4.80 -4.32
C LEU A 507 18.39 4.13 -2.94
N PHE A 508 18.50 2.80 -2.87
CA PHE A 508 18.54 2.08 -1.60
C PHE A 508 19.70 2.54 -0.71
N ARG A 509 20.91 2.73 -1.28
CA ARG A 509 22.06 3.27 -0.53
C ARG A 509 21.79 4.68 -0.03
N ALA A 510 21.20 5.53 -0.87
CA ALA A 510 20.84 6.90 -0.53
C ALA A 510 19.80 6.95 0.61
N GLU A 511 18.70 6.20 0.51
CA GLU A 511 17.69 6.12 1.59
C GLU A 511 18.27 5.59 2.90
N ARG A 512 19.16 4.59 2.82
CA ARG A 512 19.83 4.04 4.00
C ARG A 512 20.70 5.09 4.67
N TYR A 513 21.41 5.91 3.89
CA TYR A 513 22.19 7.02 4.42
C TYR A 513 21.29 8.00 5.19
N LEU A 514 20.23 8.51 4.56
CA LEU A 514 19.29 9.46 5.18
C LEU A 514 18.70 8.89 6.48
N LYS A 515 18.18 7.65 6.45
CA LYS A 515 17.63 6.98 7.65
C LYS A 515 18.67 6.83 8.77
N SER A 516 19.90 6.44 8.43
CA SER A 516 20.99 6.31 9.43
C SER A 516 21.36 7.67 10.03
N ARG A 517 21.34 8.72 9.21
CA ARG A 517 21.64 10.10 9.59
C ARG A 517 20.59 10.65 10.55
N SER A 518 19.29 10.46 10.26
CA SER A 518 18.18 10.85 11.14
C SER A 518 18.17 10.05 12.45
N ASN A 519 18.47 8.75 12.42
CA ASN A 519 18.51 7.90 13.62
C ASN A 519 19.65 8.30 14.59
N SER A 520 20.70 8.94 14.08
CA SER A 520 21.83 9.41 14.88
C SER A 520 21.54 10.74 15.60
N VAL A 521 20.40 11.38 15.32
CA VAL A 521 19.99 12.64 15.94
C VAL A 521 19.57 12.40 17.40
N THR A 522 20.30 12.98 18.36
CA THR A 522 19.93 13.00 19.78
C THR A 522 18.52 13.56 20.01
N ARG A 523 17.82 13.15 21.08
CA ARG A 523 16.50 13.71 21.47
C ARG A 523 16.61 15.19 21.89
N ARG A 524 16.77 16.09 20.91
CA ARG A 524 16.81 17.55 21.06
C ARG A 524 15.42 18.15 20.84
N THR A 525 15.17 19.29 21.50
CA THR A 525 13.96 20.11 21.35
C THR A 525 13.97 20.86 20.02
N GLU A 526 15.08 21.57 19.73
CA GLU A 526 15.36 22.11 18.40
C GLU A 526 16.18 21.10 17.61
N ARG A 527 15.69 20.70 16.43
CA ARG A 527 16.29 19.61 15.65
C ARG A 527 16.88 20.08 14.34
N SER A 528 16.53 21.28 13.88
CA SER A 528 16.93 21.77 12.58
C SER A 528 18.20 22.60 12.63
N ALA A 529 19.23 22.19 11.88
CA ALA A 529 20.37 23.07 11.60
C ALA A 529 20.05 24.08 10.48
N VAL A 530 19.01 23.86 9.69
CA VAL A 530 18.63 24.72 8.56
C VAL A 530 17.73 25.87 9.02
N PHE A 531 16.74 25.58 9.88
CA PHE A 531 15.71 26.55 10.29
C PHE A 531 15.94 27.12 11.70
N GLY A 532 16.79 26.49 12.52
CA GLY A 532 17.00 26.89 13.91
C GLY A 532 17.74 28.23 14.03
N PHE A 533 17.14 29.20 14.72
CA PHE A 533 17.73 30.51 14.99
C PHE A 533 17.31 31.03 16.37
N GLY A 534 18.27 31.51 17.17
CA GLY A 534 18.00 32.24 18.41
C GLY A 534 17.43 31.45 19.59
N ALA A 535 17.02 30.21 19.39
CA ALA A 535 16.61 29.31 20.47
C ALA A 535 17.80 28.72 21.23
N ASP A 536 17.61 28.41 22.51
CA ASP A 536 18.59 27.65 23.29
C ASP A 536 18.89 26.30 22.61
N ARG A 537 20.17 25.98 22.46
CA ARG A 537 20.67 24.75 21.78
C ARG A 537 20.40 24.67 20.26
N CYS A 538 20.09 25.78 19.59
CA CYS A 538 20.11 25.81 18.13
C CYS A 538 21.56 25.72 17.59
N PHE A 539 21.72 25.24 16.35
CA PHE A 539 23.05 24.96 15.77
C PHE A 539 23.95 26.19 15.74
N SER A 540 23.42 27.34 15.30
CA SER A 540 24.17 28.58 15.18
C SER A 540 24.68 29.08 16.55
N ALA A 541 23.89 28.96 17.61
CA ALA A 541 24.29 29.35 18.95
C ALA A 541 25.35 28.40 19.56
N GLU A 542 25.19 27.08 19.40
CA GLU A 542 26.18 26.09 19.88
C GLU A 542 27.51 26.23 19.11
N PHE A 543 27.45 26.38 17.79
CA PHE A 543 28.65 26.53 16.97
C PHE A 543 29.41 27.81 17.31
N ALA A 544 28.72 28.96 17.41
CA ALA A 544 29.36 30.22 17.73
C ALA A 544 29.92 30.24 19.16
N ALA A 545 29.31 29.53 20.11
CA ALA A 545 29.82 29.41 21.48
C ALA A 545 31.21 28.75 21.52
N ASP A 546 31.42 27.71 20.71
CA ASP A 546 32.67 26.92 20.70
C ASP A 546 33.72 27.48 19.71
N SER A 547 33.32 28.31 18.76
CA SER A 547 34.21 28.84 17.71
C SER A 547 34.96 30.10 18.16
N THR A 548 36.29 30.04 18.14
CA THR A 548 37.16 31.17 18.50
C THR A 548 36.92 32.39 17.60
N GLU A 549 36.77 32.20 16.30
CA GLU A 549 36.51 33.29 15.35
C GLU A 549 35.22 34.05 15.69
N HIS A 550 34.15 33.32 16.04
CA HIS A 550 32.87 33.92 16.40
C HIS A 550 32.94 34.63 17.76
N GLN A 551 33.67 34.09 18.73
CA GLN A 551 33.91 34.76 20.02
C GLN A 551 34.74 36.05 19.84
N ASP A 552 35.70 36.07 18.93
CA ASP A 552 36.49 37.27 18.60
C ASP A 552 35.61 38.35 17.96
N ILE A 553 34.74 37.98 17.02
CA ILE A 553 33.76 38.89 16.42
C ILE A 553 32.81 39.45 17.49
N LEU A 554 32.28 38.58 18.36
CA LEU A 554 31.40 38.99 19.47
C LEU A 554 32.07 40.01 20.39
N THR A 555 33.34 39.77 20.74
CA THR A 555 34.13 40.66 21.61
C THR A 555 34.37 42.00 20.93
N ARG A 556 34.78 41.99 19.66
CA ARG A 556 35.04 43.21 18.87
C ARG A 556 33.80 44.08 18.71
N ILE A 557 32.63 43.46 18.44
CA ILE A 557 31.36 44.18 18.37
C ILE A 557 31.03 44.80 19.74
N GLY A 558 31.26 44.07 20.84
CA GLY A 558 31.04 44.58 22.19
C GLY A 558 31.90 45.80 22.54
N GLU A 559 33.20 45.75 22.23
CA GLU A 559 34.13 46.86 22.45
C GLU A 559 33.75 48.10 21.63
N GLN A 560 33.43 47.91 20.34
CA GLN A 560 32.98 49.00 19.47
C GLN A 560 31.64 49.59 19.91
N ALA A 561 30.72 48.76 20.42
CA ALA A 561 29.42 49.20 20.93
C ALA A 561 29.56 50.03 22.21
N GLU A 562 30.44 49.63 23.14
CA GLU A 562 30.73 50.44 24.34
C GLU A 562 31.39 51.78 23.99
N GLU A 563 32.31 51.80 23.01
CA GLU A 563 32.93 53.04 22.56
C GLU A 563 31.93 53.97 21.83
N ALA A 564 31.04 53.41 21.01
CA ALA A 564 29.97 54.17 20.38
C ALA A 564 28.97 54.74 21.42
N LYS A 565 28.65 53.96 22.45
CA LYS A 565 27.82 54.38 23.58
C LYS A 565 28.46 55.54 24.35
N LYS A 566 29.77 55.48 24.65
CA LYS A 566 30.49 56.61 25.28
C LYS A 566 30.44 57.88 24.44
N ARG A 567 30.76 57.77 23.13
CA ARG A 567 30.69 58.91 22.20
C ARG A 567 29.29 59.52 22.14
N LYS A 568 28.24 58.70 22.24
CA LYS A 568 26.85 59.18 22.28
C LYS A 568 26.49 59.89 23.58
N PHE A 569 27.05 59.46 24.72
CA PHE A 569 26.92 60.22 25.97
C PHE A 569 27.69 61.55 25.94
N GLU A 570 28.86 61.58 25.32
CA GLU A 570 29.62 62.83 25.11
C GLU A 570 28.85 63.82 24.22
N GLU A 571 28.27 63.35 23.12
CA GLU A 571 27.37 64.13 22.25
C GLU A 571 26.17 64.69 23.02
N LEU A 572 25.56 63.88 23.89
CA LEU A 572 24.45 64.31 24.75
C LEU A 572 24.86 65.43 25.70
N GLU A 573 26.03 65.32 26.35
CA GLU A 573 26.54 66.35 27.27
C GLU A 573 26.86 67.66 26.53
N VAL A 574 27.41 67.59 25.31
CA VAL A 574 27.63 68.77 24.47
C VAL A 574 26.31 69.45 24.13
N LEU A 575 25.33 68.70 23.61
CA LEU A 575 24.00 69.23 23.28
C LEU A 575 23.27 69.80 24.51
N ARG A 576 23.47 69.21 25.69
CA ARG A 576 22.92 69.72 26.95
C ARG A 576 23.57 71.04 27.37
N SER A 577 24.88 71.16 27.21
CA SER A 577 25.60 72.42 27.46
C SER A 577 25.12 73.51 26.51
N GLU A 578 24.91 73.20 25.23
CA GLU A 578 24.34 74.12 24.24
C GLU A 578 22.92 74.54 24.61
N TYR A 579 22.06 73.59 25.00
CA TYR A 579 20.71 73.86 25.50
C TYR A 579 20.72 74.81 26.70
N ASN A 580 21.54 74.53 27.71
CA ASN A 580 21.66 75.36 28.91
C ASN A 580 22.17 76.77 28.58
N THR A 581 23.15 76.88 27.67
CA THR A 581 23.67 78.17 27.20
C THR A 581 22.58 79.00 26.51
N HIS A 582 21.75 78.37 25.67
CA HIS A 582 20.60 79.02 25.05
C HIS A 582 19.53 79.44 26.07
N MET A 583 19.39 78.71 27.18
CA MET A 583 18.47 79.03 28.27
C MET A 583 18.97 80.11 29.24
N GLU A 584 20.30 80.30 29.37
CA GLU A 584 20.94 81.30 30.23
C GLU A 584 21.08 82.70 29.59
N LEU A 585 20.87 82.85 28.27
CA LEU A 585 20.90 84.13 27.56
C LEU A 585 19.72 85.05 27.94
N HIS A 586 19.88 85.80 29.03
CA HIS A 586 18.88 86.73 29.57
C HIS A 586 19.08 88.17 29.02
N SER A 587 18.48 88.50 27.86
CA SER A 587 18.46 89.87 27.30
C SER A 587 17.04 90.37 26.98
N GLN A 588 16.78 91.66 27.27
CA GLN A 588 15.46 92.30 27.39
C GLN A 588 14.76 92.72 26.07
N SER A 589 15.20 92.25 24.90
CA SER A 589 14.49 92.42 23.62
C SER A 589 14.32 91.05 22.94
N CYS A 590 13.31 90.85 22.08
CA CYS A 590 12.72 89.56 21.68
C CYS A 590 13.63 88.53 20.95
N VAL A 591 14.77 88.17 21.56
CA VAL A 591 15.65 87.03 21.27
C VAL A 591 15.17 85.80 22.07
N ARG A 592 14.34 86.00 23.10
CA ARG A 592 13.77 84.93 23.93
C ARG A 592 13.05 83.84 23.12
N CYS A 593 12.26 84.23 22.12
CA CYS A 593 11.56 83.26 21.28
C CYS A 593 12.52 82.53 20.31
N GLN A 594 13.59 83.18 19.85
CA GLN A 594 14.58 82.58 18.96
C GLN A 594 15.54 81.63 19.69
N ALA A 595 16.06 82.05 20.85
CA ALA A 595 16.90 81.21 21.70
C ALA A 595 16.12 80.01 22.26
N LYS A 596 14.86 80.23 22.65
CA LYS A 596 13.96 79.14 23.02
C LYS A 596 13.64 78.22 21.84
N ALA A 597 13.35 78.76 20.66
CA ALA A 597 13.13 77.93 19.46
C ALA A 597 14.39 77.15 19.04
N ALA A 598 15.58 77.73 19.22
CA ALA A 598 16.85 77.05 18.98
C ALA A 598 17.07 75.92 19.99
N ALA A 599 16.88 76.19 21.29
CA ALA A 599 16.94 75.18 22.34
C ALA A 599 15.91 74.05 22.15
N ASP A 600 14.66 74.41 21.84
CA ASP A 600 13.56 73.47 21.55
C ASP A 600 13.74 72.73 20.20
N SER A 601 14.74 73.08 19.39
CA SER A 601 15.10 72.38 18.13
C SER A 601 16.26 71.42 18.28
N LEU A 602 16.98 71.44 19.41
CA LEU A 602 18.06 70.51 19.69
C LEU A 602 17.49 69.13 19.96
N ALA A 603 17.91 68.15 19.16
CA ALA A 603 17.50 66.78 19.31
C ALA A 603 18.69 65.84 19.08
N ILE A 604 18.68 64.72 19.80
CA ILE A 604 19.68 63.66 19.67
C ILE A 604 19.03 62.40 19.09
N GLU A 605 19.73 61.76 18.15
CA GLU A 605 19.32 60.46 17.63
C GLU A 605 19.58 59.35 18.66
N VAL A 606 18.65 58.43 18.77
CA VAL A 606 18.77 57.25 19.64
C VAL A 606 19.86 56.32 19.11
N TYR A 607 20.76 55.91 19.98
CA TYR A 607 21.71 54.83 19.73
C TYR A 607 21.12 53.49 20.16
N GLU A 608 20.96 52.56 19.22
CA GLU A 608 20.52 51.21 19.50
C GLU A 608 21.72 50.28 19.67
N TRP A 609 21.72 49.49 20.75
CA TRP A 609 22.74 48.48 20.96
C TRP A 609 22.70 47.44 19.82
N PRO A 610 23.83 47.09 19.18
CA PRO A 610 23.80 46.39 17.90
C PRO A 610 23.40 44.90 17.98
N LEU A 611 23.53 44.28 19.16
CA LEU A 611 23.27 42.84 19.34
C LEU A 611 22.06 42.57 20.25
N PRO A 612 21.31 41.47 20.05
CA PRO A 612 20.24 41.07 20.96
C PRO A 612 20.69 40.87 22.41
N MET A 613 19.77 41.11 23.34
CA MET A 613 20.01 40.90 24.77
C MET A 613 20.05 39.41 25.14
N ILE A 614 19.27 38.58 24.45
CA ILE A 614 19.22 37.13 24.67
C ILE A 614 20.53 36.50 24.15
N LYS A 615 21.19 35.71 25.00
CA LYS A 615 22.50 35.10 24.68
C LYS A 615 22.45 34.22 23.43
N ALA A 616 21.44 33.37 23.30
CA ALA A 616 21.30 32.47 22.16
C ALA A 616 21.10 33.24 20.84
N GLU A 617 20.19 34.21 20.81
CA GLU A 617 19.98 35.11 19.65
C GLU A 617 21.25 35.86 19.27
N ARG A 618 21.97 36.40 20.25
CA ARG A 618 23.24 37.09 20.03
C ARG A 618 24.26 36.19 19.34
N LEU A 619 24.44 34.97 19.84
CA LEU A 619 25.38 34.00 19.25
C LEU A 619 24.93 33.59 17.84
N SER A 620 23.63 33.41 17.61
CA SER A 620 23.08 33.15 16.28
C SER A 620 23.31 34.30 15.30
N VAL A 621 23.14 35.55 15.72
CA VAL A 621 23.45 36.73 14.88
C VAL A 621 24.93 36.73 14.50
N VAL A 622 25.82 36.52 15.48
CA VAL A 622 27.26 36.48 15.23
C VAL A 622 27.66 35.33 14.31
N PHE A 623 27.05 34.15 14.47
CA PHE A 623 27.21 33.04 13.53
C PHE A 623 26.88 33.44 12.08
N GLU A 624 25.75 34.12 11.89
CA GLU A 624 25.29 34.52 10.55
C GLU A 624 26.12 35.66 9.92
N LEU A 625 26.87 36.43 10.73
CA LEU A 625 27.86 37.40 10.20
C LEU A 625 29.05 36.70 9.52
N ALA A 626 29.41 35.50 9.97
CA ALA A 626 30.61 34.78 9.56
C ALA A 626 30.39 33.27 9.32
N VAL A 627 29.29 32.92 8.65
CA VAL A 627 28.91 31.51 8.40
C VAL A 627 30.08 30.70 7.81
N PRO A 628 30.41 29.52 8.37
CA PRO A 628 31.45 28.65 7.82
C PRO A 628 31.14 28.22 6.38
N PRO A 629 32.11 28.27 5.43
CA PRO A 629 31.85 28.02 4.01
C PRO A 629 31.22 26.65 3.71
N ALA A 630 31.68 25.59 4.37
CA ALA A 630 31.17 24.24 4.16
C ALA A 630 29.72 24.08 4.65
N PHE A 631 29.38 24.70 5.79
CA PHE A 631 28.01 24.73 6.30
C PHE A 631 27.09 25.57 5.42
N ARG A 632 27.57 26.75 4.97
CA ARG A 632 26.83 27.62 4.06
C ARG A 632 26.41 26.87 2.79
N ALA A 633 27.38 26.26 2.11
CA ALA A 633 27.13 25.53 0.87
C ALA A 633 26.19 24.32 1.08
N TRP A 634 26.33 23.61 2.20
CA TRP A 634 25.43 22.52 2.57
C TRP A 634 24.00 23.01 2.84
N ARG A 635 23.83 24.13 3.58
CA ARG A 635 22.53 24.71 3.90
C ARG A 635 21.80 25.19 2.64
N ASP A 636 22.52 25.91 1.78
CA ASP A 636 21.99 26.44 0.53
C ASP A 636 21.64 25.31 -0.45
N ALA A 637 22.47 24.27 -0.56
CA ALA A 637 22.17 23.07 -1.33
C ALA A 637 20.96 22.30 -0.79
N SER A 638 20.79 22.23 0.54
CA SER A 638 19.65 21.55 1.18
C SER A 638 18.33 22.26 0.86
N ILE A 639 18.29 23.59 1.00
CA ILE A 639 17.10 24.38 0.66
C ILE A 639 16.82 24.33 -0.84
N PHE A 640 17.85 24.39 -1.68
CA PHE A 640 17.69 24.22 -3.13
C PHE A 640 17.12 22.86 -3.50
N LEU A 641 17.60 21.78 -2.88
CA LEU A 641 17.07 20.45 -3.11
C LEU A 641 15.59 20.37 -2.69
N VAL A 642 15.23 20.89 -1.51
CA VAL A 642 13.85 20.80 -1.00
C VAL A 642 12.87 21.70 -1.76
N SER A 643 13.25 22.96 -2.00
CA SER A 643 12.37 23.96 -2.61
C SER A 643 12.36 23.89 -4.14
N ASP A 644 13.53 23.94 -4.78
CA ASP A 644 13.66 24.13 -6.23
C ASP A 644 13.63 22.83 -7.01
N VAL A 645 14.19 21.76 -6.44
CA VAL A 645 14.24 20.43 -7.07
C VAL A 645 13.01 19.61 -6.71
N LEU A 646 12.69 19.47 -5.42
CA LEU A 646 11.55 18.67 -4.95
C LEU A 646 10.22 19.45 -4.99
N GLY A 647 10.25 20.76 -5.19
CA GLY A 647 9.04 21.58 -5.36
C GLY A 647 8.22 21.72 -4.07
N HIS A 648 8.83 21.55 -2.89
CA HIS A 648 8.12 21.73 -1.63
C HIS A 648 7.87 23.21 -1.35
N LYS A 649 6.75 23.51 -0.69
CA LYS A 649 6.34 24.91 -0.43
C LYS A 649 6.35 25.24 1.06
N PRO A 650 6.68 26.48 1.45
CA PRO A 650 6.66 26.88 2.86
C PRO A 650 5.26 26.69 3.45
N ARG A 651 5.17 26.12 4.66
CA ARG A 651 3.91 25.75 5.34
C ARG A 651 2.98 26.94 5.58
N ARG A 652 3.54 28.14 5.76
CA ARG A 652 2.84 29.41 5.84
C ARG A 652 3.67 30.43 5.06
N PRO A 653 3.11 31.16 4.08
CA PRO A 653 3.76 32.37 3.60
C PRO A 653 3.88 33.34 4.78
N ALA A 654 5.06 33.94 4.97
CA ALA A 654 5.24 34.91 6.04
C ALA A 654 4.40 36.16 5.73
N ASP A 655 3.42 36.47 6.59
CA ASP A 655 2.60 37.68 6.46
C ASP A 655 3.40 38.97 6.73
N VAL A 656 4.60 38.84 7.32
CA VAL A 656 5.48 39.94 7.72
C VAL A 656 6.62 40.08 6.71
N ARG A 657 6.82 41.30 6.20
CA ARG A 657 7.93 41.63 5.29
C ARG A 657 9.19 42.00 6.07
N PRO A 658 10.38 41.58 5.61
CA PRO A 658 11.64 41.96 6.23
C PRO A 658 11.83 43.49 6.16
N GLN A 659 12.13 44.09 7.31
CA GLN A 659 12.26 45.54 7.47
C GLN A 659 13.72 46.00 7.32
N CYS A 660 14.67 45.20 7.82
CA CYS A 660 16.10 45.50 7.77
C CYS A 660 16.91 44.22 7.55
N MET A 661 17.83 44.22 6.59
CA MET A 661 18.75 43.11 6.35
C MET A 661 19.97 43.24 7.27
N LEU A 662 20.46 42.12 7.82
CA LEU A 662 21.64 42.12 8.69
C LEU A 662 22.88 42.72 8.01
N GLU A 663 23.06 42.45 6.72
CA GLU A 663 24.15 42.99 5.88
C GLU A 663 24.13 44.53 5.75
N ARG A 664 23.02 45.20 6.12
CA ARG A 664 22.82 46.65 6.02
C ARG A 664 22.65 47.33 7.38
N PHE A 665 22.71 46.58 8.48
CA PHE A 665 22.47 47.14 9.79
C PHE A 665 23.69 47.91 10.30
N GLU A 666 23.47 49.17 10.67
CA GLU A 666 24.51 50.08 11.19
C GLU A 666 25.09 49.49 12.49
N GLY A 667 26.41 49.34 12.57
CA GLY A 667 27.11 48.71 13.70
C GLY A 667 27.40 47.21 13.56
N LEU A 668 26.76 46.50 12.62
CA LEU A 668 27.07 45.09 12.32
C LEU A 668 27.63 44.86 10.92
N TYR A 669 27.33 45.74 9.95
CA TYR A 669 27.70 45.57 8.54
C TYR A 669 29.22 45.37 8.31
N GLU A 670 30.08 45.99 9.15
CA GLU A 670 31.55 45.91 9.02
C GLU A 670 32.09 44.51 9.33
N HIS A 671 31.35 43.73 10.12
CA HIS A 671 31.73 42.38 10.51
C HIS A 671 31.13 41.32 9.60
N TYR A 672 30.28 41.71 8.64
CA TYR A 672 29.66 40.80 7.69
C TYR A 672 30.70 40.32 6.66
N ARG A 673 30.93 39.00 6.61
CA ARG A 673 31.91 38.40 5.68
C ARG A 673 31.46 38.62 4.24
N ARG A 674 32.35 39.19 3.41
CA ARG A 674 32.05 39.51 1.99
C ARG A 674 31.72 38.28 1.15
N GLU A 675 32.32 37.12 1.44
CA GLU A 675 32.02 35.85 0.75
C GLU A 675 30.60 35.33 1.05
N SER A 676 29.95 35.88 2.07
CA SER A 676 28.57 35.58 2.47
C SER A 676 27.53 36.47 1.78
N THR A 677 27.89 37.32 0.80
CA THR A 677 26.91 38.14 0.07
C THR A 677 26.06 37.33 -0.91
N ASP A 678 26.64 36.28 -1.47
CA ASP A 678 26.03 35.42 -2.50
C ASP A 678 25.28 34.23 -1.91
N GLN A 679 25.19 34.14 -0.58
CA GLN A 679 24.48 33.06 0.10
C GLN A 679 22.97 33.18 -0.10
N ARG A 680 22.30 32.04 -0.24
CA ARG A 680 20.85 31.99 -0.41
C ARG A 680 20.12 32.39 0.88
N VAL A 681 20.55 31.82 2.00
CA VAL A 681 19.94 32.09 3.32
C VAL A 681 20.58 33.31 3.95
N LYS A 682 19.78 34.36 4.12
CA LYS A 682 20.20 35.61 4.77
C LYS A 682 19.44 35.83 6.08
N VAL A 683 19.82 36.85 6.83
CA VAL A 683 19.11 37.25 8.05
C VAL A 683 18.50 38.63 7.85
N ALA A 684 17.25 38.78 8.28
CA ALA A 684 16.56 40.06 8.33
C ALA A 684 15.75 40.21 9.62
N SER A 685 15.49 41.44 10.01
CA SER A 685 14.64 41.77 11.15
C SER A 685 13.19 42.03 10.72
N GLU A 686 12.25 41.61 11.55
CA GLU A 686 10.83 41.99 11.45
C GLU A 686 10.57 43.43 11.88
N THR A 687 11.46 44.02 12.68
CA THR A 687 11.38 45.39 13.21
C THR A 687 12.35 46.32 12.49
N MET A 688 11.96 47.59 12.38
CA MET A 688 12.81 48.66 11.86
C MET A 688 13.82 49.10 12.93
N PRO A 689 15.08 49.42 12.55
CA PRO A 689 16.05 50.00 13.47
C PRO A 689 15.49 51.22 14.19
N SER A 690 15.83 51.40 15.47
CA SER A 690 15.32 52.47 16.33
C SER A 690 15.56 53.86 15.73
N LYS A 691 16.70 54.06 15.05
CA LYS A 691 17.03 55.30 14.33
C LYS A 691 16.04 55.62 13.20
N ALA A 692 15.45 54.60 12.58
CA ALA A 692 14.46 54.76 11.50
C ALA A 692 13.01 54.77 12.00
N SER A 693 12.74 54.18 13.18
CA SER A 693 11.38 54.04 13.73
C SER A 693 11.03 55.07 14.80
N ARG A 694 12.02 55.64 15.51
CA ARG A 694 11.81 56.60 16.60
C ARG A 694 12.15 58.02 16.15
N GLN A 695 11.40 58.99 16.64
CA GLN A 695 11.75 60.40 16.48
C GLN A 695 12.98 60.72 17.33
N PRO A 696 13.86 61.63 16.87
CA PRO A 696 14.95 62.17 17.69
C PRO A 696 14.43 62.69 19.03
N ILE A 697 15.18 62.42 20.10
CA ILE A 697 14.83 62.80 21.46
C ILE A 697 15.15 64.29 21.64
N GLN A 698 14.15 65.09 22.02
CA GLN A 698 14.33 66.52 22.30
C GLN A 698 15.10 66.73 23.59
N ILE A 699 16.07 67.64 23.58
CA ILE A 699 16.93 67.91 24.74
C ILE A 699 16.18 68.81 25.74
N GLY A 700 16.17 68.44 27.02
CA GLY A 700 15.52 69.19 28.11
C GLY A 700 16.27 69.06 29.44
N SER A 701 15.90 69.83 30.46
CA SER A 701 16.70 69.97 31.69
C SER A 701 16.81 68.69 32.55
N GLU A 702 15.90 67.72 32.39
CA GLU A 702 15.77 66.52 33.24
C GLU A 702 16.05 65.16 32.55
N MET A 703 16.62 65.13 31.33
CA MET A 703 16.88 63.85 30.67
C MET A 703 18.21 63.19 31.06
N HIS A 704 18.12 61.98 31.59
CA HIS A 704 19.27 61.09 31.79
C HIS A 704 19.08 59.67 31.19
N ASP A 705 17.85 59.20 30.97
CA ASP A 705 17.59 57.82 30.57
C ASP A 705 16.88 57.73 29.21
N GLY A 706 17.48 57.02 28.24
CA GLY A 706 16.82 56.63 26.99
C GLY A 706 17.56 56.91 25.67
N VAL A 707 18.72 57.58 25.70
CA VAL A 707 19.51 57.86 24.48
C VAL A 707 20.16 56.59 23.92
N CYS A 708 20.67 55.72 24.80
CA CYS A 708 21.18 54.40 24.44
C CYS A 708 20.14 53.34 24.83
N VAL A 709 19.57 52.66 23.85
CA VAL A 709 18.52 51.65 24.05
C VAL A 709 19.05 50.25 23.75
N ALA A 710 18.43 49.24 24.38
CA ALA A 710 18.68 47.86 24.02
C ALA A 710 18.21 47.59 22.58
N SER A 711 18.74 46.52 21.96
CA SER A 711 18.30 46.12 20.62
C SER A 711 16.84 45.65 20.66
N ASP A 712 16.00 46.26 19.83
CA ASP A 712 14.61 45.85 19.57
C ASP A 712 14.51 45.04 18.26
N MET A 713 15.65 44.59 17.73
CA MET A 713 15.74 43.85 16.47
C MET A 713 15.34 42.39 16.66
N HIS A 714 14.31 41.96 15.92
CA HIS A 714 13.85 40.57 15.89
C HIS A 714 14.35 39.86 14.63
N TRP A 715 15.57 39.32 14.73
CA TRP A 715 16.25 38.66 13.62
C TRP A 715 15.68 37.27 13.29
N ARG A 716 15.51 37.00 12.00
CA ARG A 716 15.07 35.71 11.46
C ARG A 716 15.74 35.41 10.12
N LEU A 717 15.82 34.12 9.80
CA LEU A 717 16.31 33.62 8.51
C LEU A 717 15.34 33.96 7.37
N VAL A 718 15.87 34.32 6.21
CA VAL A 718 15.14 34.72 4.99
C VAL A 718 15.73 33.99 3.80
N ASP A 719 14.87 33.48 2.92
CA ASP A 719 15.30 32.95 1.61
C ASP A 719 15.36 34.10 0.60
N SER A 720 16.56 34.44 0.12
CA SER A 720 16.76 35.51 -0.86
C SER A 720 16.05 35.26 -2.20
N SER A 721 15.80 34.00 -2.56
CA SER A 721 15.11 33.63 -3.80
C SER A 721 13.60 33.91 -3.75
N ALA A 722 13.01 33.84 -2.55
CA ALA A 722 11.57 34.01 -2.33
C ALA A 722 11.21 35.34 -1.64
N THR A 723 12.20 36.12 -1.17
CA THR A 723 12.02 37.37 -0.39
C THR A 723 11.07 37.24 0.79
N ALA A 724 11.08 36.07 1.44
CA ALA A 724 10.22 35.74 2.57
C ALA A 724 11.02 35.06 3.70
N PHE A 725 10.52 35.18 4.93
CA PHE A 725 11.11 34.48 6.08
C PHE A 725 11.07 32.97 5.86
N LEU A 726 12.19 32.32 6.16
CA LEU A 726 12.38 30.89 6.01
C LEU A 726 11.54 30.15 7.07
N GLY A 727 10.88 29.07 6.64
CA GLY A 727 10.09 28.22 7.51
C GLY A 727 10.03 26.79 6.98
N GLN A 728 9.45 25.89 7.76
CA GLN A 728 9.32 24.48 7.37
C GLN A 728 8.56 24.32 6.06
N PHE A 729 9.07 23.44 5.21
CA PHE A 729 8.47 23.10 3.93
C PHE A 729 7.42 21.99 4.06
N THR A 730 6.47 21.98 3.14
CA THR A 730 5.41 20.97 3.02
C THR A 730 5.49 20.28 1.66
N ALA A 731 5.32 18.97 1.67
CA ALA A 731 5.39 18.15 0.47
C ALA A 731 4.30 18.54 -0.54
N THR A 732 4.68 18.59 -1.81
CA THR A 732 3.76 18.82 -2.93
C THR A 732 3.70 17.61 -3.84
N ALA A 733 2.79 17.65 -4.81
CA ALA A 733 2.67 16.60 -5.82
C ALA A 733 3.61 16.82 -7.02
N GLU A 734 4.53 17.78 -6.99
CA GLU A 734 5.34 18.16 -8.17
C GLU A 734 6.25 17.04 -8.63
N VAL A 735 7.06 16.46 -7.73
CA VAL A 735 7.92 15.30 -8.05
C VAL A 735 7.09 14.12 -8.55
N SER A 736 6.00 13.79 -7.86
CA SER A 736 5.13 12.70 -8.30
C SER A 736 4.57 12.90 -9.70
N LYS A 737 4.19 14.13 -10.07
CA LYS A 737 3.68 14.44 -11.41
C LYS A 737 4.79 14.34 -12.45
N ALA A 738 5.99 14.85 -12.14
CA ALA A 738 7.13 14.84 -13.05
C ALA A 738 7.66 13.42 -13.30
N CYS A 739 7.59 12.54 -12.29
CA CYS A 739 7.98 11.14 -12.36
C CYS A 739 6.81 10.19 -12.66
N THR A 740 5.65 10.67 -13.12
CA THR A 740 4.55 9.81 -13.58
C THR A 740 4.36 9.95 -15.09
N VAL A 741 4.25 8.82 -15.79
CA VAL A 741 3.91 8.80 -17.22
C VAL A 741 2.60 9.52 -17.47
N GLN A 742 2.62 10.49 -18.37
CA GLN A 742 1.45 11.26 -18.78
C GLN A 742 0.85 10.60 -20.02
N LEU A 743 -0.40 10.15 -19.90
CA LEU A 743 -1.13 9.52 -21.00
C LEU A 743 -1.76 10.58 -21.90
N ALA A 744 -1.40 10.60 -23.18
CA ALA A 744 -1.93 11.55 -24.16
C ALA A 744 -3.39 11.21 -24.55
N SER A 745 -3.71 9.92 -24.64
CA SER A 745 -5.05 9.39 -24.83
C SER A 745 -5.41 8.54 -23.60
N SER A 746 -6.69 8.55 -23.18
CA SER A 746 -7.17 7.86 -21.97
C SER A 746 -6.84 8.54 -20.63
N THR A 747 -7.17 9.83 -20.51
CA THR A 747 -7.01 10.62 -19.26
C THR A 747 -7.74 10.02 -18.06
N SER A 748 -8.76 9.17 -18.27
CA SER A 748 -9.45 8.43 -17.22
C SER A 748 -8.57 7.41 -16.48
N LEU A 749 -7.44 6.98 -17.07
CA LEU A 749 -6.47 6.08 -16.46
C LEU A 749 -5.42 6.81 -15.61
N GLN A 750 -5.18 8.10 -15.88
CA GLN A 750 -4.13 8.91 -15.25
C GLN A 750 -4.18 8.90 -13.70
N PRO A 751 -5.36 8.97 -13.04
CA PRO A 751 -5.43 8.94 -11.59
C PRO A 751 -4.90 7.65 -10.96
N PHE A 752 -4.94 6.53 -11.69
CA PHE A 752 -4.53 5.20 -11.20
C PHE A 752 -3.01 4.98 -11.33
N LEU A 753 -2.36 5.65 -12.28
CA LEU A 753 -0.90 5.67 -12.42
C LEU A 753 -0.21 6.55 -11.38
N SER A 754 -0.91 7.57 -10.88
CA SER A 754 -0.32 8.62 -10.04
C SER A 754 -0.19 8.17 -8.58
N ARG A 755 1.05 8.19 -8.04
CA ARG A 755 1.35 8.02 -6.62
C ARG A 755 2.11 9.22 -6.10
N SER A 756 1.68 9.78 -4.98
CA SER A 756 2.32 10.95 -4.36
C SER A 756 2.65 10.69 -2.91
N VAL A 757 3.48 11.55 -2.31
CA VAL A 757 3.78 11.53 -0.87
C VAL A 757 2.52 11.53 -0.01
N LEU A 758 1.49 12.26 -0.45
CA LEU A 758 0.20 12.37 0.25
C LEU A 758 -0.69 11.12 0.04
N ASN A 759 -0.42 10.31 -0.98
CA ASN A 759 -1.16 9.09 -1.29
C ASN A 759 -0.21 7.99 -1.80
N GLY A 760 0.68 7.51 -0.92
CA GLY A 760 1.74 6.56 -1.29
C GLY A 760 1.24 5.20 -1.81
N HIS A 761 0.01 4.81 -1.47
CA HIS A 761 -0.61 3.58 -1.98
C HIS A 761 -1.30 3.76 -3.35
N GLY A 762 -1.46 4.99 -3.84
CA GLY A 762 -2.23 5.26 -5.05
C GLY A 762 -3.75 5.07 -4.86
N GLN A 763 -4.49 4.99 -5.96
CA GLN A 763 -5.94 4.77 -5.92
C GLN A 763 -6.28 3.34 -5.51
N ARG A 764 -7.29 3.18 -4.65
CA ARG A 764 -7.71 1.85 -4.16
C ARG A 764 -8.44 1.07 -5.26
N PRO A 765 -8.40 -0.28 -5.25
CA PRO A 765 -9.15 -1.11 -6.19
C PRO A 765 -10.67 -0.83 -6.20
N ASN A 766 -11.24 -0.43 -5.06
CA ASN A 766 -12.66 -0.04 -4.99
C ASN A 766 -12.97 1.20 -5.84
N ALA A 767 -12.01 2.13 -6.00
CA ALA A 767 -12.17 3.29 -6.86
C ALA A 767 -12.23 2.87 -8.34
N VAL A 768 -11.45 1.86 -8.73
CA VAL A 768 -11.50 1.25 -10.08
C VAL A 768 -12.88 0.66 -10.35
N ILE A 769 -13.46 -0.03 -9.37
CA ILE A 769 -14.81 -0.60 -9.49
C ILE A 769 -15.86 0.51 -9.62
N ALA A 770 -15.75 1.56 -8.81
CA ALA A 770 -16.70 2.68 -8.83
C ALA A 770 -16.61 3.52 -10.12
N GLN A 771 -15.44 3.57 -10.77
CA GLN A 771 -15.18 4.37 -11.97
C GLN A 771 -15.22 3.55 -13.28
N GLN A 772 -15.85 2.37 -13.28
CA GLN A 772 -16.00 1.54 -14.50
C GLN A 772 -16.69 2.28 -15.65
N SER A 773 -17.54 3.27 -15.37
CA SER A 773 -18.16 4.10 -16.40
C SER A 773 -17.17 5.02 -17.12
N ALA A 774 -15.98 5.23 -16.58
CA ALA A 774 -14.89 6.00 -17.18
C ALA A 774 -13.89 5.11 -17.96
N CYS A 775 -14.19 3.82 -18.12
CA CYS A 775 -13.42 2.90 -18.95
C CYS A 775 -13.36 3.43 -20.39
N PRO A 776 -12.17 3.54 -21.00
CA PRO A 776 -12.05 3.90 -22.42
C PRO A 776 -12.84 2.93 -23.31
N GLU A 777 -13.46 3.44 -24.38
CA GLU A 777 -14.31 2.63 -25.29
C GLU A 777 -13.53 1.51 -26.01
N ASN A 778 -12.23 1.72 -26.20
CA ASN A 778 -11.32 0.77 -26.85
C ASN A 778 -10.71 -0.27 -25.90
N MET A 779 -11.16 -0.34 -24.64
CA MET A 779 -10.60 -1.19 -23.59
C MET A 779 -11.70 -2.04 -22.95
N SER A 780 -11.42 -3.33 -22.70
CA SER A 780 -12.41 -4.17 -22.01
C SER A 780 -12.50 -3.81 -20.52
N ILE A 781 -13.66 -4.02 -19.89
CA ILE A 781 -13.82 -3.75 -18.44
C ILE A 781 -12.86 -4.63 -17.59
N GLY A 782 -12.55 -5.84 -18.06
CA GLY A 782 -11.60 -6.74 -17.39
C GLY A 782 -10.18 -6.19 -17.43
N GLU A 783 -9.75 -5.77 -18.61
CA GLU A 783 -8.47 -5.10 -18.86
C GLU A 783 -8.34 -3.80 -18.07
N TYR A 784 -9.36 -2.94 -18.09
CA TYR A 784 -9.40 -1.70 -17.31
C TYR A 784 -9.21 -1.96 -15.82
N LYS A 785 -9.91 -2.97 -15.27
CA LYS A 785 -9.77 -3.35 -13.86
C LYS A 785 -8.38 -3.84 -13.53
N ALA A 786 -7.82 -4.69 -14.39
CA ALA A 786 -6.49 -5.24 -14.21
C ALA A 786 -5.43 -4.12 -14.28
N LEU A 787 -5.47 -3.29 -15.34
CA LEU A 787 -4.54 -2.19 -15.58
C LEU A 787 -4.57 -1.15 -14.46
N CYS A 788 -5.75 -0.71 -14.04
CA CYS A 788 -5.88 0.31 -12.99
C CYS A 788 -5.53 -0.21 -11.59
N ALA A 789 -5.61 -1.53 -11.35
CA ALA A 789 -5.23 -2.14 -10.09
C ALA A 789 -3.72 -2.46 -10.00
N LEU A 790 -3.00 -2.53 -11.12
CA LEU A 790 -1.57 -2.84 -11.17
C LEU A 790 -0.71 -1.95 -10.24
N PRO A 791 -0.84 -0.60 -10.26
CA PRO A 791 0.02 0.29 -9.48
C PRO A 791 -0.35 0.37 -8.00
N TYR A 792 -1.47 -0.28 -7.59
CA TYR A 792 -1.98 -0.18 -6.23
C TYR A 792 -1.01 -0.77 -5.21
N SER A 793 -0.66 0.07 -4.24
CA SER A 793 0.20 -0.20 -3.08
C SER A 793 1.61 -0.71 -3.42
N TYR A 794 2.62 -0.02 -2.93
CA TYR A 794 4.03 -0.37 -3.14
C TYR A 794 4.41 -1.76 -2.58
N HIS A 795 3.66 -2.29 -1.60
CA HIS A 795 3.86 -3.65 -1.06
C HIS A 795 3.31 -4.77 -1.96
N THR A 796 2.33 -4.47 -2.80
CA THR A 796 1.62 -5.47 -3.61
C THR A 796 1.83 -5.32 -5.11
N GLN A 797 2.41 -4.20 -5.54
CA GLN A 797 2.63 -3.88 -6.95
C GLN A 797 3.33 -5.02 -7.71
N TRP A 798 4.42 -5.56 -7.18
CA TRP A 798 5.13 -6.67 -7.83
C TRP A 798 4.29 -7.94 -7.93
N MET A 799 3.47 -8.25 -6.92
CA MET A 799 2.54 -9.37 -7.00
C MET A 799 1.45 -9.13 -8.05
N ASN A 800 0.93 -7.90 -8.14
CA ASN A 800 -0.05 -7.53 -9.16
C ASN A 800 0.54 -7.66 -10.58
N VAL A 801 1.78 -7.21 -10.78
CA VAL A 801 2.52 -7.36 -12.04
C VAL A 801 2.73 -8.84 -12.36
N LEU A 802 3.19 -9.64 -11.39
CA LEU A 802 3.38 -11.09 -11.57
C LEU A 802 2.08 -11.81 -11.94
N VAL A 803 0.94 -11.41 -11.36
CA VAL A 803 -0.37 -11.96 -11.73
C VAL A 803 -0.70 -11.69 -13.19
N GLN A 804 -0.44 -10.47 -13.69
CA GLN A 804 -0.68 -10.15 -15.09
C GLN A 804 0.33 -10.81 -16.04
N LEU A 805 1.59 -10.98 -15.62
CA LEU A 805 2.57 -11.73 -16.40
C LEU A 805 2.24 -13.23 -16.49
N ALA A 806 1.67 -13.81 -15.43
CA ALA A 806 1.29 -15.23 -15.40
C ALA A 806 -0.06 -15.51 -16.05
N MET A 807 -1.02 -14.58 -15.94
CA MET A 807 -2.37 -14.68 -16.49
C MET A 807 -2.80 -13.31 -17.04
N PRO A 808 -2.38 -12.95 -18.26
CA PRO A 808 -2.60 -11.62 -18.82
C PRO A 808 -4.09 -11.35 -19.03
N SER A 809 -4.57 -10.32 -18.37
CA SER A 809 -5.84 -9.65 -18.68
C SER A 809 -5.61 -8.25 -19.28
N VAL A 810 -4.36 -7.79 -19.24
CA VAL A 810 -3.85 -6.58 -19.89
C VAL A 810 -3.05 -7.05 -21.10
N ASP A 811 -3.38 -6.52 -22.27
CA ASP A 811 -2.72 -6.83 -23.55
C ASP A 811 -1.35 -6.13 -23.67
#